data_AF-A0A8S0H8V8-F1
#
_entry.id   AF-A0A8S0H8V8-F1
#
_cell.length_a   1.000
_cell.length_b   1.000
_cell.length_c   1.000
_cell.angle_alpha   90.00
_cell.angle_beta   90.00
_cell.angle_gamma   90.00
#
_symmetry.space_group_name_H-M   'P 1'
#
loop_
_entity.id
_entity.type
_entity.pdbx_description
1 polymer ?
#
loop_
_entity_poly.entity_id
_entity_poly.type
_entity_poly.pdbx_seq_one_letter_code
_entity_poly.pdbx_strand_id
1 'polypeptide(L)'
;MNSSSGRHKKTNWSQSQTTQYGSEVQVGGNLSATAGQDLQMVASKVAAQGNLALAAARDVSIEAAANESHRASKSKKVTSSNDQVRQQASSVTAGGDLSIKAGQDLILVASQVKGEQNVALDATRDLSLLSAKDESASFYSKKSKGSFGRSSSKQQESYHSTNIASVVEAGKDLTLNTSKKADGGMSINGGRDVTLIGSQLKAGADLMVGATGDVAILSGVEEHGSYSKKTKSGFLGLSKSGKSQLQTTATQVGSELSAGNDVVVAAGNDIRLRASEAVAGNDVELRAGLVKDSGDINLVSANDTAYSRSEQYKKKVGLSSSGASVSFASAKESGRQAQSSTSVGSQVLAERDASLKAERDINVVGSGISAGRNVSLDAGRDVNVLAAQNSSAEQDWKKSKQVGVGVSSDDNGVSLFAGAERNKEKNRVETQTAAASQISAGADLSVNAKRDINQVGSDLRADHDINLVAGRDIKIDAAREVRVTEQQRESERNGLGVTINHNYGKTKDAVNGAGDGENNTSKASSTLKAVDSVSQFLAGPTADVKLGNSKQSSSQEIIEQGNRSSTLQAGNDLNLTANNDVTVKGSQLSAGRDINVKGRDVTLDVAKGSISEETRNTEMWGGIHGGTSGGFKIGVGGSFGTASTESSQGSSTATQLDAGRDINLKASNDLNLIGTQAQAGRNIDLDAGNDLNIRAAQNDHSSENNRNSGGGEVGFTFGSEGVGVYASVSMGKGNLEREGERQQEAYLYAGDRLGFTSGKDTNISGANLRGDEVIGRVGGT
;
A
#
# COMPACT_ATOMS: atom_id res chain seq x y z
N MET A 1 -9.16 -36.25 -28.21
CA MET A 1 -9.37 -36.40 -26.75
C MET A 1 -9.15 -37.85 -26.35
N ASN A 2 -8.25 -38.11 -25.40
CA ASN A 2 -7.96 -39.45 -24.88
C ASN A 2 -8.40 -39.51 -23.42
N SER A 3 -9.25 -40.47 -23.06
CA SER A 3 -9.67 -40.70 -21.67
C SER A 3 -9.49 -42.15 -21.28
N SER A 4 -8.94 -42.40 -20.10
CA SER A 4 -8.80 -43.74 -19.52
C SER A 4 -9.12 -43.69 -18.04
N SER A 5 -9.78 -44.73 -17.55
CA SER A 5 -10.02 -44.92 -16.13
C SER A 5 -9.89 -46.38 -15.79
N GLY A 6 -9.49 -46.67 -14.55
CA GLY A 6 -9.22 -48.03 -14.16
C GLY A 6 -9.14 -48.22 -12.66
N ARG A 7 -9.14 -49.48 -12.25
CA ARG A 7 -9.00 -49.89 -10.85
C ARG A 7 -7.86 -50.88 -10.74
N HIS A 8 -6.80 -50.50 -10.04
CA HIS A 8 -5.65 -51.36 -9.80
C HIS A 8 -5.33 -51.41 -8.30
N LYS A 9 -5.22 -52.62 -7.72
CA LYS A 9 -4.88 -52.86 -6.30
C LYS A 9 -5.66 -51.99 -5.30
N LYS A 10 -6.99 -51.84 -5.49
CA LYS A 10 -7.92 -51.02 -4.66
C LYS A 10 -7.69 -49.49 -4.75
N THR A 11 -7.00 -49.03 -5.78
CA THR A 11 -6.88 -47.62 -6.18
C THR A 11 -7.68 -47.42 -7.45
N ASN A 12 -8.61 -46.46 -7.43
CA ASN A 12 -9.30 -45.98 -8.62
C ASN A 12 -8.47 -44.82 -9.20
N TRP A 13 -8.31 -44.79 -10.51
CA TRP A 13 -7.65 -43.69 -11.20
C TRP A 13 -8.43 -43.32 -12.46
N SER A 14 -8.36 -42.05 -12.82
CA SER A 14 -8.89 -41.51 -14.07
C SER A 14 -7.88 -40.52 -14.64
N GLN A 15 -7.66 -40.59 -15.94
CA GLN A 15 -6.83 -39.65 -16.68
C GLN A 15 -7.53 -39.28 -17.97
N SER A 16 -7.68 -37.99 -18.23
CA SER A 16 -8.14 -37.46 -19.51
C SER A 16 -7.16 -36.43 -20.02
N GLN A 17 -6.90 -36.45 -21.31
CA GLN A 17 -6.05 -35.50 -21.99
C GLN A 17 -6.70 -35.06 -23.30
N THR A 18 -6.80 -33.75 -23.48
CA THR A 18 -7.18 -33.10 -24.73
C THR A 18 -5.93 -32.41 -25.27
N THR A 19 -5.51 -32.81 -26.46
CA THR A 19 -4.43 -32.17 -27.20
C THR A 19 -5.03 -31.53 -28.44
N GLN A 20 -4.74 -30.26 -28.65
CA GLN A 20 -5.09 -29.48 -29.82
C GLN A 20 -4.01 -29.69 -30.87
N TYR A 21 -4.43 -29.91 -32.11
CA TYR A 21 -3.52 -30.04 -33.24
C TYR A 21 -3.80 -28.89 -34.21
N GLY A 22 -2.74 -28.18 -34.57
CA GLY A 22 -2.76 -27.12 -35.56
C GLY A 22 -2.61 -27.63 -36.97
N SER A 23 -3.04 -26.80 -37.93
CA SER A 23 -2.63 -26.94 -39.34
C SER A 23 -1.37 -26.10 -39.59
N GLU A 24 -0.55 -26.50 -40.57
CA GLU A 24 0.63 -25.73 -40.99
C GLU A 24 0.56 -25.39 -42.48
N VAL A 25 0.76 -24.12 -42.81
CA VAL A 25 0.88 -23.61 -44.19
C VAL A 25 2.24 -22.94 -44.32
N GLN A 26 3.09 -23.41 -45.24
CA GLN A 26 4.39 -22.81 -45.54
C GLN A 26 4.50 -22.52 -47.03
N VAL A 27 4.90 -21.30 -47.38
CA VAL A 27 5.10 -20.87 -48.77
C VAL A 27 6.52 -20.33 -48.95
N GLY A 28 7.24 -20.79 -49.98
CA GLY A 28 8.61 -20.35 -50.30
C GLY A 28 8.71 -18.95 -50.93
N GLY A 29 7.58 -18.28 -51.14
CA GLY A 29 7.50 -16.92 -51.71
C GLY A 29 6.48 -16.10 -50.94
N ASN A 30 5.62 -15.37 -51.66
CA ASN A 30 4.54 -14.60 -51.04
C ASN A 30 3.31 -15.47 -50.79
N LEU A 31 2.60 -15.21 -49.69
CA LEU A 31 1.29 -15.78 -49.40
C LEU A 31 0.24 -14.67 -49.33
N SER A 32 -0.84 -14.83 -50.09
CA SER A 32 -2.03 -13.99 -49.97
C SER A 32 -3.25 -14.88 -49.75
N ALA A 33 -3.98 -14.65 -48.66
CA ALA A 33 -5.23 -15.32 -48.35
C ALA A 33 -6.32 -14.26 -48.15
N THR A 34 -7.43 -14.39 -48.90
CA THR A 34 -8.58 -13.48 -48.80
C THR A 34 -9.85 -14.29 -48.56
N ALA A 35 -10.62 -13.93 -47.54
CA ALA A 35 -11.91 -14.55 -47.22
C ALA A 35 -13.07 -13.57 -47.48
N GLY A 36 -14.16 -14.08 -48.07
CA GLY A 36 -15.37 -13.28 -48.31
C GLY A 36 -16.19 -12.98 -47.05
N GLN A 37 -15.86 -13.61 -45.92
CA GLN A 37 -16.44 -13.31 -44.60
C GLN A 37 -15.33 -13.28 -43.56
N ASP A 38 -14.93 -14.43 -43.04
CA ASP A 38 -14.00 -14.51 -41.91
C ASP A 38 -12.76 -15.34 -42.23
N LEU A 39 -11.64 -14.99 -41.60
CA LEU A 39 -10.43 -15.80 -41.57
C LEU A 39 -10.12 -16.16 -40.12
N GLN A 40 -10.27 -17.44 -39.78
CA GLN A 40 -10.02 -17.95 -38.43
C GLN A 40 -8.82 -18.90 -38.43
N MET A 41 -7.91 -18.67 -37.48
CA MET A 41 -6.72 -19.45 -37.25
C MET A 41 -6.65 -19.86 -35.79
N VAL A 42 -6.64 -21.16 -35.51
CA VAL A 42 -6.66 -21.70 -34.15
C VAL A 42 -5.54 -22.72 -33.98
N ALA A 43 -4.67 -22.49 -32.98
CA ALA A 43 -3.47 -23.27 -32.68
C ALA A 43 -2.63 -23.68 -33.91
N SER A 44 -2.62 -22.86 -34.97
CA SER A 44 -2.07 -23.21 -36.28
C SER A 44 -0.83 -22.38 -36.62
N LYS A 45 -0.12 -22.73 -37.69
CA LYS A 45 1.07 -22.00 -38.16
C LYS A 45 0.96 -21.63 -39.64
N VAL A 46 1.20 -20.37 -39.98
CA VAL A 46 1.21 -19.87 -41.37
C VAL A 46 2.51 -19.09 -41.56
N ALA A 47 3.31 -19.50 -42.54
CA ALA A 47 4.61 -18.88 -42.82
C ALA A 47 4.80 -18.62 -44.32
N ALA A 48 5.39 -17.47 -44.64
CA ALA A 48 5.83 -17.10 -45.99
C ALA A 48 7.29 -16.63 -45.94
N GLN A 49 8.13 -17.07 -46.88
CA GLN A 49 9.51 -16.57 -47.00
C GLN A 49 9.57 -15.15 -47.57
N GLY A 50 8.55 -14.73 -48.32
CA GLY A 50 8.36 -13.35 -48.77
C GLY A 50 7.30 -12.63 -47.94
N ASN A 51 6.43 -11.87 -48.63
CA ASN A 51 5.35 -11.11 -48.02
C ASN A 51 4.15 -12.00 -47.67
N LEU A 52 3.45 -11.68 -46.59
CA LEU A 52 2.25 -12.39 -46.15
C LEU A 52 1.10 -11.40 -45.98
N ALA A 53 0.00 -11.62 -46.71
CA ALA A 53 -1.21 -10.82 -46.62
C ALA A 53 -2.42 -11.69 -46.26
N LEU A 54 -3.06 -11.40 -45.14
CA LEU A 54 -4.32 -12.00 -44.71
C LEU A 54 -5.42 -10.94 -44.77
N ALA A 55 -6.52 -11.22 -45.46
CA ALA A 55 -7.64 -10.30 -45.55
C ALA A 55 -8.97 -11.02 -45.37
N ALA A 56 -9.91 -10.43 -44.63
CA ALA A 56 -11.28 -10.91 -44.52
C ALA A 56 -12.26 -9.75 -44.65
N ALA A 57 -13.38 -9.96 -45.34
CA ALA A 57 -14.41 -8.92 -45.51
C ALA A 57 -15.12 -8.56 -44.20
N ARG A 58 -15.03 -9.43 -43.18
CA ARG A 58 -15.61 -9.25 -41.85
C ARG A 58 -14.54 -9.44 -40.79
N ASP A 59 -14.35 -10.63 -40.24
CA ASP A 59 -13.49 -10.81 -39.06
C ASP A 59 -12.22 -11.59 -39.38
N VAL A 60 -11.10 -11.22 -38.76
CA VAL A 60 -9.90 -12.06 -38.71
C VAL A 60 -9.62 -12.42 -37.26
N SER A 61 -9.54 -13.71 -36.94
CA SER A 61 -9.16 -14.17 -35.61
C SER A 61 -7.98 -15.14 -35.64
N ILE A 62 -6.99 -14.88 -34.80
CA ILE A 62 -5.78 -15.68 -34.62
C ILE A 62 -5.67 -15.99 -33.14
N GLU A 63 -6.02 -17.23 -32.79
CA GLU A 63 -6.27 -17.62 -31.41
C GLU A 63 -5.44 -18.84 -31.03
N ALA A 64 -4.96 -18.87 -29.79
CA ALA A 64 -4.44 -20.08 -29.19
C ALA A 64 -5.56 -21.09 -28.92
N ALA A 65 -5.21 -22.37 -28.78
CA ALA A 65 -6.13 -23.39 -28.29
C ALA A 65 -5.59 -24.06 -27.02
N ALA A 66 -6.47 -24.40 -26.09
CA ALA A 66 -6.07 -24.98 -24.81
C ALA A 66 -5.90 -26.51 -24.87
N ASN A 67 -4.70 -26.98 -24.52
CA ASN A 67 -4.42 -28.36 -24.17
C ASN A 67 -4.80 -28.61 -22.70
N GLU A 68 -5.57 -29.66 -22.43
CA GLU A 68 -6.04 -29.98 -21.08
C GLU A 68 -5.56 -31.36 -20.64
N SER A 69 -5.13 -31.49 -19.39
CA SER A 69 -4.76 -32.78 -18.78
C SER A 69 -5.30 -32.86 -17.36
N HIS A 70 -6.18 -33.82 -17.13
CA HIS A 70 -6.73 -34.14 -15.81
C HIS A 70 -6.26 -35.52 -15.37
N ARG A 71 -5.75 -35.61 -14.14
CA ARG A 71 -5.37 -36.89 -13.52
C ARG A 71 -5.91 -36.91 -12.12
N ALA A 72 -6.74 -37.89 -11.80
CA ALA A 72 -7.25 -38.12 -10.45
C ALA A 72 -6.99 -39.56 -10.01
N SER A 73 -6.64 -39.74 -8.74
CA SER A 73 -6.46 -41.04 -8.13
C SER A 73 -7.00 -41.06 -6.69
N LYS A 74 -7.68 -42.15 -6.35
CA LYS A 74 -8.30 -42.34 -5.03
C LYS A 74 -8.11 -43.76 -4.54
N SER A 75 -7.54 -43.88 -3.35
CA SER A 75 -7.36 -45.12 -2.60
C SER A 75 -7.97 -44.99 -1.20
N LYS A 76 -7.91 -46.06 -0.40
CA LYS A 76 -8.37 -46.01 1.00
C LYS A 76 -7.63 -44.98 1.87
N LYS A 77 -6.39 -44.62 1.54
CA LYS A 77 -5.52 -43.76 2.36
C LYS A 77 -5.12 -42.44 1.69
N VAL A 78 -5.09 -42.40 0.37
CA VAL A 78 -4.58 -41.28 -0.42
C VAL A 78 -5.60 -40.88 -1.48
N THR A 79 -5.85 -39.58 -1.60
CA THR A 79 -6.58 -38.96 -2.72
C THR A 79 -5.67 -37.91 -3.33
N SER A 80 -5.51 -37.91 -4.65
CA SER A 80 -4.68 -36.94 -5.37
C SER A 80 -5.35 -36.56 -6.68
N SER A 81 -5.33 -35.29 -7.04
CA SER A 81 -5.65 -34.83 -8.40
C SER A 81 -4.64 -33.80 -8.88
N ASN A 82 -4.48 -33.73 -10.20
CA ASN A 82 -3.66 -32.75 -10.88
C ASN A 82 -4.33 -32.40 -12.20
N ASP A 83 -4.64 -31.12 -12.37
CA ASP A 83 -5.31 -30.55 -13.54
C ASP A 83 -4.39 -29.50 -14.14
N GLN A 84 -4.25 -29.50 -15.46
CA GLN A 84 -3.40 -28.56 -16.20
C GLN A 84 -4.09 -28.12 -17.48
N VAL A 85 -4.03 -26.82 -17.76
CA VAL A 85 -4.47 -26.17 -19.00
C VAL A 85 -3.26 -25.42 -19.56
N ARG A 86 -2.93 -25.66 -20.82
CA ARG A 86 -1.81 -25.00 -21.51
C ARG A 86 -2.23 -24.46 -22.88
N GLN A 87 -1.95 -23.19 -23.12
CA GLN A 87 -2.26 -22.54 -24.38
C GLN A 87 -1.26 -22.96 -25.46
N GLN A 88 -1.79 -23.39 -26.60
CA GLN A 88 -1.04 -23.65 -27.82
C GLN A 88 -1.24 -22.48 -28.76
N ALA A 89 -0.25 -21.58 -28.83
CA ALA A 89 -0.32 -20.36 -29.62
C ALA A 89 -0.48 -20.62 -31.13
N SER A 90 -1.21 -19.74 -31.82
CA SER A 90 -1.14 -19.61 -33.28
C SER A 90 0.07 -18.75 -33.68
N SER A 91 0.67 -19.04 -34.82
CA SER A 91 1.86 -18.34 -35.32
C SER A 91 1.70 -17.91 -36.78
N VAL A 92 1.90 -16.62 -37.06
CA VAL A 92 1.94 -16.05 -38.41
C VAL A 92 3.30 -15.39 -38.64
N THR A 93 4.04 -15.79 -39.67
CA THR A 93 5.40 -15.29 -39.92
C THR A 93 5.64 -14.93 -41.39
N ALA A 94 6.20 -13.76 -41.65
CA ALA A 94 6.62 -13.31 -42.97
C ALA A 94 8.12 -12.97 -43.00
N GLY A 95 8.84 -13.44 -44.02
CA GLY A 95 10.22 -13.02 -44.28
C GLY A 95 10.34 -11.63 -44.92
N GLY A 96 9.22 -11.07 -45.39
CA GLY A 96 9.09 -9.69 -45.85
C GLY A 96 8.08 -8.90 -45.01
N ASP A 97 7.19 -8.18 -45.67
CA ASP A 97 6.10 -7.45 -45.03
C ASP A 97 4.93 -8.39 -44.66
N LEU A 98 4.31 -8.12 -43.51
CA LEU A 98 3.13 -8.84 -43.01
C LEU A 98 1.95 -7.87 -42.88
N SER A 99 0.84 -8.15 -43.55
CA SER A 99 -0.38 -7.35 -43.43
C SER A 99 -1.57 -8.24 -43.09
N ILE A 100 -2.33 -7.83 -42.08
CA ILE A 100 -3.57 -8.49 -41.66
C ILE A 100 -4.68 -7.44 -41.67
N LYS A 101 -5.72 -7.67 -42.47
CA LYS A 101 -6.82 -6.73 -42.66
C LYS A 101 -8.17 -7.38 -42.39
N ALA A 102 -8.94 -6.81 -41.46
CA ALA A 102 -10.32 -7.19 -41.18
C ALA A 102 -11.28 -6.06 -41.57
N GLY A 103 -12.37 -6.42 -42.25
CA GLY A 103 -13.45 -5.50 -42.59
C GLY A 103 -14.38 -5.14 -41.42
N GLN A 104 -14.18 -5.75 -40.25
CA GLN A 104 -14.80 -5.40 -38.97
C GLN A 104 -13.79 -5.57 -37.84
N ASP A 105 -13.58 -6.79 -37.33
CA ASP A 105 -12.76 -7.02 -36.14
C ASP A 105 -11.49 -7.84 -36.42
N LEU A 106 -10.38 -7.44 -35.80
CA LEU A 106 -9.14 -8.23 -35.75
C LEU A 106 -8.86 -8.65 -34.32
N ILE A 107 -8.83 -9.95 -34.06
CA ILE A 107 -8.66 -10.51 -32.72
C ILE A 107 -7.44 -11.43 -32.68
N LEU A 108 -6.49 -11.12 -31.82
CA LEU A 108 -5.33 -11.94 -31.51
C LEU A 108 -5.39 -12.38 -30.04
N VAL A 109 -5.41 -13.68 -29.78
CA VAL A 109 -5.46 -14.24 -28.42
C VAL A 109 -4.28 -15.20 -28.22
N ALA A 110 -3.39 -14.89 -27.27
CA ALA A 110 -2.17 -15.65 -26.97
C ALA A 110 -1.43 -16.16 -28.22
N SER A 111 -1.29 -15.28 -29.21
CA SER A 111 -0.78 -15.62 -30.55
C SER A 111 0.46 -14.81 -30.91
N GLN A 112 1.25 -15.33 -31.86
CA GLN A 112 2.51 -14.74 -32.30
C GLN A 112 2.41 -14.30 -33.76
N VAL A 113 2.71 -13.04 -34.03
CA VAL A 113 2.66 -12.44 -35.36
C VAL A 113 3.99 -11.73 -35.63
N LYS A 114 4.73 -12.17 -36.64
CA LYS A 114 6.10 -11.69 -36.90
C LYS A 114 6.35 -11.35 -38.37
N GLY A 115 6.84 -10.15 -38.64
CA GLY A 115 7.36 -9.75 -39.95
C GLY A 115 8.82 -9.31 -39.84
N GLU A 116 9.70 -9.80 -40.72
CA GLU A 116 11.10 -9.35 -40.76
C GLU A 116 11.26 -7.92 -41.32
N GLN A 117 10.22 -7.39 -41.97
CA GLN A 117 10.13 -5.97 -42.37
C GLN A 117 9.01 -5.26 -41.60
N ASN A 118 7.99 -4.74 -42.29
CA ASN A 118 6.90 -4.01 -41.66
C ASN A 118 5.75 -4.97 -41.30
N VAL A 119 5.06 -4.66 -40.21
CA VAL A 119 3.81 -5.34 -39.83
C VAL A 119 2.69 -4.32 -39.78
N ALA A 120 1.60 -4.60 -40.48
CA ALA A 120 0.40 -3.77 -40.50
C ALA A 120 -0.82 -4.60 -40.08
N LEU A 121 -1.46 -4.20 -38.98
CA LEU A 121 -2.67 -4.80 -38.45
C LEU A 121 -3.81 -3.78 -38.54
N ASP A 122 -4.75 -4.00 -39.46
CA ASP A 122 -5.87 -3.08 -39.70
C ASP A 122 -7.21 -3.78 -39.46
N ALA A 123 -8.09 -3.12 -38.73
CA ALA A 123 -9.49 -3.47 -38.53
C ALA A 123 -10.34 -2.20 -38.64
N THR A 124 -11.45 -2.25 -39.35
CA THR A 124 -12.30 -1.05 -39.50
C THR A 124 -13.12 -0.74 -38.24
N ARG A 125 -13.39 -1.74 -37.39
CA ARG A 125 -14.13 -1.60 -36.13
C ARG A 125 -13.24 -1.82 -34.91
N ASP A 126 -12.94 -3.04 -34.49
CA ASP A 126 -12.18 -3.26 -33.25
C ASP A 126 -10.90 -4.08 -33.51
N LEU A 127 -9.77 -3.66 -32.95
CA LEU A 127 -8.53 -4.45 -32.93
C LEU A 127 -8.22 -4.83 -31.48
N SER A 128 -8.19 -6.14 -31.20
CA SER A 128 -7.97 -6.68 -29.86
C SER A 128 -6.78 -7.63 -29.82
N LEU A 129 -5.80 -7.32 -28.97
CA LEU A 129 -4.65 -8.16 -28.64
C LEU A 129 -4.79 -8.57 -27.17
N LEU A 130 -5.04 -9.85 -26.93
CA LEU A 130 -5.43 -10.35 -25.62
C LEU A 130 -4.49 -11.48 -25.18
N SER A 131 -4.13 -11.48 -23.90
CA SER A 131 -3.50 -12.64 -23.27
C SER A 131 -4.52 -13.74 -22.99
N ALA A 132 -4.08 -15.00 -23.02
CA ALA A 132 -4.83 -16.14 -22.46
C ALA A 132 -4.13 -16.67 -21.20
N LYS A 133 -4.69 -17.69 -20.53
CA LYS A 133 -4.17 -18.18 -19.25
C LYS A 133 -3.75 -19.65 -19.32
N ASP A 134 -2.53 -19.92 -18.85
CA ASP A 134 -2.06 -21.25 -18.49
C ASP A 134 -2.45 -21.52 -17.04
N GLU A 135 -3.11 -22.65 -16.76
CA GLU A 135 -3.58 -22.98 -15.42
C GLU A 135 -3.06 -24.32 -14.93
N SER A 136 -2.74 -24.42 -13.63
CA SER A 136 -2.43 -25.68 -12.99
C SER A 136 -3.01 -25.75 -11.59
N ALA A 137 -3.73 -26.83 -11.29
CA ALA A 137 -4.30 -27.10 -9.98
C ALA A 137 -3.83 -28.46 -9.48
N SER A 138 -3.37 -28.54 -8.23
CA SER A 138 -3.00 -29.80 -7.60
C SER A 138 -3.70 -29.97 -6.27
N PHE A 139 -4.16 -31.19 -5.98
CA PHE A 139 -4.75 -31.57 -4.70
C PHE A 139 -4.11 -32.88 -4.22
N TYR A 140 -3.76 -32.94 -2.95
CA TYR A 140 -3.24 -34.13 -2.32
C TYR A 140 -3.72 -34.27 -0.87
N SER A 141 -4.31 -35.41 -0.53
CA SER A 141 -4.75 -35.73 0.82
C SER A 141 -4.33 -37.15 1.23
N LYS A 142 -3.75 -37.30 2.41
CA LYS A 142 -3.31 -38.58 2.98
C LYS A 142 -3.74 -38.74 4.42
N LYS A 143 -4.37 -39.86 4.72
CA LYS A 143 -4.75 -40.30 6.08
C LYS A 143 -3.93 -41.52 6.49
N SER A 144 -3.39 -41.49 7.70
CA SER A 144 -2.65 -42.62 8.29
C SER A 144 -3.15 -42.91 9.70
N LYS A 145 -3.31 -44.20 10.02
CA LYS A 145 -3.66 -44.70 11.35
C LYS A 145 -2.48 -45.51 11.89
N GLY A 146 -2.15 -45.33 13.16
CA GLY A 146 -1.19 -46.13 13.92
C GLY A 146 -1.87 -46.81 15.11
N SER A 147 -1.10 -47.59 15.87
CA SER A 147 -1.59 -48.29 17.06
C SER A 147 -2.07 -47.33 18.17
N PHE A 148 -2.96 -47.81 19.03
CA PHE A 148 -3.43 -47.11 20.23
C PHE A 148 -4.03 -45.71 19.96
N GLY A 149 -4.89 -45.58 18.94
CA GLY A 149 -5.61 -44.35 18.62
C GLY A 149 -4.80 -43.26 17.91
N ARG A 150 -3.52 -43.51 17.61
CA ARG A 150 -2.65 -42.56 16.90
C ARG A 150 -3.13 -42.38 15.46
N SER A 151 -3.19 -41.14 14.98
CA SER A 151 -3.55 -40.85 13.59
C SER A 151 -2.89 -39.58 13.07
N SER A 152 -2.74 -39.48 11.75
CA SER A 152 -2.30 -38.26 11.08
C SER A 152 -3.04 -38.04 9.75
N SER A 153 -3.29 -36.78 9.44
CA SER A 153 -3.84 -36.34 8.16
C SER A 153 -2.95 -35.23 7.58
N LYS A 154 -2.72 -35.27 6.27
CA LYS A 154 -2.06 -34.20 5.51
C LYS A 154 -2.95 -33.86 4.31
N GLN A 155 -3.16 -32.58 4.06
CA GLN A 155 -3.86 -32.03 2.90
C GLN A 155 -3.00 -30.91 2.31
N GLN A 156 -2.88 -30.85 1.00
CA GLN A 156 -2.16 -29.83 0.24
C GLN A 156 -2.94 -29.52 -1.02
N GLU A 157 -3.05 -28.24 -1.34
CA GLU A 157 -3.70 -27.74 -2.54
C GLU A 157 -2.83 -26.61 -3.11
N SER A 158 -2.72 -26.53 -4.43
CA SER A 158 -2.08 -25.42 -5.12
C SER A 158 -2.84 -25.07 -6.38
N TYR A 159 -2.87 -23.79 -6.72
CA TYR A 159 -3.43 -23.27 -7.95
C TYR A 159 -2.49 -22.19 -8.50
N HIS A 160 -2.21 -22.23 -9.80
CA HIS A 160 -1.43 -21.21 -10.50
C HIS A 160 -2.11 -20.91 -11.83
N SER A 161 -2.31 -19.62 -12.12
CA SER A 161 -2.82 -19.07 -13.37
C SER A 161 -1.84 -18.02 -13.86
N THR A 162 -1.21 -18.24 -15.01
CA THR A 162 -0.20 -17.36 -15.61
C THR A 162 -0.66 -16.88 -16.97
N ASN A 163 -0.39 -15.63 -17.32
CA ASN A 163 -0.80 -15.06 -18.60
C ASN A 163 0.18 -15.45 -19.72
N ILE A 164 -0.38 -15.81 -20.86
CA ILE A 164 0.33 -16.04 -22.11
C ILE A 164 -0.03 -14.88 -23.04
N ALA A 165 0.94 -14.02 -23.30
CA ALA A 165 0.75 -12.80 -24.08
C ALA A 165 0.47 -13.07 -25.56
N SER A 166 -0.26 -12.14 -26.20
CA SER A 166 -0.17 -11.97 -27.66
C SER A 166 1.07 -11.15 -27.99
N VAL A 167 1.87 -11.60 -28.94
CA VAL A 167 3.16 -10.99 -29.31
C VAL A 167 3.12 -10.60 -30.78
N VAL A 168 3.42 -9.33 -31.08
CA VAL A 168 3.57 -8.83 -32.45
C VAL A 168 4.94 -8.18 -32.62
N GLU A 169 5.72 -8.66 -33.58
CA GLU A 169 7.08 -8.20 -33.84
C GLU A 169 7.25 -7.76 -35.29
N ALA A 170 7.76 -6.54 -35.48
CA ALA A 170 8.19 -6.01 -36.77
C ALA A 170 9.69 -5.72 -36.75
N GLY A 171 10.41 -6.16 -37.79
CA GLY A 171 11.82 -5.80 -37.99
C GLY A 171 12.04 -4.31 -38.29
N LYS A 172 11.01 -3.62 -38.78
CA LYS A 172 10.96 -2.18 -39.03
C LYS A 172 9.75 -1.55 -38.33
N ASP A 173 8.78 -1.04 -39.09
CA ASP A 173 7.63 -0.33 -38.55
C ASP A 173 6.49 -1.31 -38.20
N LEU A 174 5.89 -1.12 -37.02
CA LEU A 174 4.67 -1.79 -36.59
C LEU A 174 3.53 -0.79 -36.55
N THR A 175 2.50 -1.02 -37.36
CA THR A 175 1.31 -0.15 -37.46
C THR A 175 0.06 -0.93 -37.07
N LEU A 176 -0.71 -0.37 -36.14
CA LEU A 176 -2.03 -0.86 -35.75
C LEU A 176 -3.04 0.22 -36.11
N ASN A 177 -3.97 -0.09 -37.02
CA ASN A 177 -5.02 0.81 -37.52
C ASN A 177 -4.51 2.15 -38.06
N THR A 178 -3.26 2.18 -38.49
CA THR A 178 -2.52 3.40 -38.82
C THR A 178 -1.65 3.21 -40.04
N SER A 179 -1.30 4.31 -40.70
CA SER A 179 -0.28 4.33 -41.75
C SER A 179 0.65 5.51 -41.56
N LYS A 180 1.90 5.31 -41.98
CA LYS A 180 2.89 6.38 -42.08
C LYS A 180 2.75 7.08 -43.42
N LYS A 181 2.51 8.39 -43.39
CA LYS A 181 2.47 9.26 -44.57
C LYS A 181 3.88 9.51 -45.08
N ALA A 182 3.99 9.96 -46.33
CA ALA A 182 5.28 10.24 -46.99
C ALA A 182 6.06 11.40 -46.33
N ASP A 183 5.38 12.26 -45.58
CA ASP A 183 5.98 13.35 -44.78
C ASP A 183 6.45 12.89 -43.38
N GLY A 184 6.32 11.60 -43.07
CA GLY A 184 6.63 11.04 -41.76
C GLY A 184 5.49 11.13 -40.74
N GLY A 185 4.38 11.79 -41.07
CA GLY A 185 3.21 11.89 -40.19
C GLY A 185 2.41 10.59 -40.11
N MET A 186 1.71 10.38 -38.99
CA MET A 186 0.77 9.28 -38.82
C MET A 186 -0.60 9.62 -39.43
N SER A 187 -1.26 8.63 -40.02
CA SER A 187 -2.68 8.66 -40.39
C SER A 187 -3.40 7.52 -39.67
N ILE A 188 -4.60 7.78 -39.17
CA ILE A 188 -5.46 6.73 -38.63
C ILE A 188 -6.28 6.18 -39.81
N ASN A 189 -6.08 4.91 -40.14
CA ASN A 189 -6.67 4.25 -41.32
C ASN A 189 -8.11 3.76 -41.09
N GLY A 190 -8.53 3.65 -39.83
CA GLY A 190 -9.80 3.04 -39.45
C GLY A 190 -9.74 2.52 -38.01
N GLY A 191 -10.79 1.83 -37.57
CA GLY A 191 -10.87 1.26 -36.22
C GLY A 191 -11.54 2.22 -35.25
N ARG A 192 -12.68 1.81 -34.70
CA ARG A 192 -13.30 2.44 -33.55
C ARG A 192 -12.39 2.31 -32.34
N ASP A 193 -12.02 1.10 -31.92
CA ASP A 193 -11.25 0.91 -30.68
C ASP A 193 -10.05 -0.03 -30.87
N VAL A 194 -8.97 0.24 -30.14
CA VAL A 194 -7.79 -0.64 -30.04
C VAL A 194 -7.60 -1.05 -28.58
N THR A 195 -7.57 -2.35 -28.31
CA THR A 195 -7.42 -2.91 -26.96
C THR A 195 -6.25 -3.89 -26.89
N LEU A 196 -5.33 -3.65 -25.97
CA LEU A 196 -4.21 -4.52 -25.64
C LEU A 196 -4.33 -4.94 -24.17
N ILE A 197 -4.33 -6.23 -23.89
CA ILE A 197 -4.36 -6.77 -22.52
C ILE A 197 -3.26 -7.82 -22.38
N GLY A 198 -2.31 -7.57 -21.47
CA GLY A 198 -1.15 -8.43 -21.23
C GLY A 198 -0.41 -8.82 -22.51
N SER A 199 -0.27 -7.90 -23.46
CA SER A 199 0.26 -8.15 -24.80
C SER A 199 1.56 -7.40 -25.05
N GLN A 200 2.38 -7.90 -25.97
CA GLN A 200 3.70 -7.34 -26.30
C GLN A 200 3.74 -6.92 -27.77
N LEU A 201 4.09 -5.66 -28.02
CA LEU A 201 4.30 -5.12 -29.36
C LEU A 201 5.73 -4.59 -29.48
N LYS A 202 6.44 -5.05 -30.50
CA LYS A 202 7.85 -4.68 -30.73
C LYS A 202 8.09 -4.25 -32.16
N ALA A 203 8.66 -3.06 -32.33
CA ALA A 203 9.09 -2.51 -33.61
C ALA A 203 10.61 -2.26 -33.62
N GLY A 204 11.29 -2.63 -34.70
CA GLY A 204 12.70 -2.30 -34.89
C GLY A 204 12.93 -0.81 -35.21
N ALA A 205 11.93 -0.13 -35.76
CA ALA A 205 11.92 1.30 -36.02
C ALA A 205 10.76 1.97 -35.26
N ASP A 206 9.64 2.27 -35.91
CA ASP A 206 8.54 3.02 -35.29
C ASP A 206 7.36 2.11 -34.94
N LEU A 207 6.69 2.39 -33.81
CA LEU A 207 5.47 1.73 -33.40
C LEU A 207 4.32 2.75 -33.36
N MET A 208 3.29 2.52 -34.16
CA MET A 208 2.15 3.42 -34.29
C MET A 208 0.84 2.69 -33.99
N VAL A 209 0.08 3.19 -33.02
CA VAL A 209 -1.21 2.63 -32.60
C VAL A 209 -2.28 3.71 -32.67
N GLY A 210 -3.32 3.49 -33.46
CA GLY A 210 -4.34 4.50 -33.71
C GLY A 210 -5.77 3.98 -33.61
N ALA A 211 -6.67 4.80 -33.10
CA ALA A 211 -8.11 4.53 -33.09
C ALA A 211 -8.91 5.82 -33.29
N THR A 212 -10.05 5.73 -33.98
CA THR A 212 -11.02 6.85 -34.10
C THR A 212 -11.85 7.04 -32.83
N GLY A 213 -11.91 6.03 -31.96
CA GLY A 213 -12.46 6.02 -30.62
C GLY A 213 -11.31 5.93 -29.60
N ASP A 214 -11.28 4.86 -28.80
CA ASP A 214 -10.37 4.72 -27.66
C ASP A 214 -9.17 3.81 -27.96
N VAL A 215 -8.03 4.09 -27.31
CA VAL A 215 -6.90 3.16 -27.23
C VAL A 215 -6.68 2.75 -25.76
N ALA A 216 -6.85 1.46 -25.47
CA ALA A 216 -6.69 0.88 -24.14
C ALA A 216 -5.53 -0.12 -24.10
N ILE A 217 -4.52 0.17 -23.28
CA ILE A 217 -3.32 -0.64 -23.06
C ILE A 217 -3.31 -1.03 -21.58
N LEU A 218 -3.64 -2.29 -21.30
CA LEU A 218 -3.99 -2.75 -19.96
C LEU A 218 -3.12 -3.95 -19.54
N SER A 219 -2.89 -4.07 -18.24
CA SER A 219 -2.29 -5.27 -17.66
C SER A 219 -3.27 -6.45 -17.66
N GLY A 220 -2.73 -7.66 -17.86
CA GLY A 220 -3.38 -8.90 -17.47
C GLY A 220 -3.18 -9.21 -15.98
N VAL A 221 -3.93 -10.17 -15.43
CA VAL A 221 -3.82 -10.60 -14.02
C VAL A 221 -3.41 -12.06 -13.92
N GLU A 222 -2.34 -12.33 -13.18
CA GLU A 222 -1.90 -13.67 -12.79
C GLU A 222 -2.30 -13.97 -11.35
N GLU A 223 -2.63 -15.23 -11.04
CA GLU A 223 -3.08 -15.64 -9.71
C GLU A 223 -2.37 -16.90 -9.23
N HIS A 224 -1.92 -16.90 -7.98
CA HIS A 224 -1.32 -18.07 -7.34
C HIS A 224 -1.91 -18.30 -5.97
N GLY A 225 -2.14 -19.57 -5.62
CA GLY A 225 -2.73 -19.98 -4.36
C GLY A 225 -2.09 -21.26 -3.85
N SER A 226 -1.85 -21.35 -2.55
CA SER A 226 -1.43 -22.59 -1.91
C SER A 226 -2.08 -22.77 -0.54
N TYR A 227 -2.53 -23.99 -0.27
CA TYR A 227 -3.09 -24.39 1.00
C TYR A 227 -2.39 -25.64 1.51
N SER A 228 -2.08 -25.68 2.81
CA SER A 228 -1.62 -26.90 3.46
C SER A 228 -2.23 -27.05 4.84
N LYS A 229 -2.61 -28.27 5.20
CA LYS A 229 -3.12 -28.63 6.53
C LYS A 229 -2.53 -29.95 6.99
N LYS A 230 -2.02 -29.99 8.21
CA LYS A 230 -1.52 -31.21 8.85
C LYS A 230 -2.13 -31.34 10.23
N THR A 231 -2.69 -32.50 10.54
CA THR A 231 -3.20 -32.81 11.88
C THR A 231 -2.60 -34.11 12.37
N LYS A 232 -2.30 -34.17 13.67
CA LYS A 232 -1.80 -35.36 14.36
C LYS A 232 -2.54 -35.56 15.67
N SER A 233 -2.95 -36.80 15.94
CA SER A 233 -3.50 -37.24 17.22
C SER A 233 -2.57 -38.29 17.83
N GLY A 234 -2.20 -38.11 19.09
CA GLY A 234 -1.34 -39.01 19.85
C GLY A 234 -2.09 -40.19 20.48
N PHE A 235 -1.40 -40.91 21.36
CA PHE A 235 -1.93 -42.06 22.10
C PHE A 235 -3.25 -41.72 22.80
N LEU A 236 -4.30 -42.49 22.52
CA LEU A 236 -5.67 -42.33 23.06
C LEU A 236 -6.23 -40.90 23.00
N GLY A 237 -5.74 -40.04 22.09
CA GLY A 237 -6.18 -38.64 21.99
C GLY A 237 -5.63 -37.69 23.06
N LEU A 238 -4.71 -38.13 23.93
CA LEU A 238 -4.12 -37.32 25.00
C LEU A 238 -3.26 -36.14 24.48
N SER A 239 -2.86 -36.18 23.21
CA SER A 239 -2.26 -35.04 22.54
C SER A 239 -2.85 -34.84 21.15
N LYS A 240 -3.06 -33.59 20.76
CA LYS A 240 -3.51 -33.20 19.43
C LYS A 240 -2.70 -32.01 18.96
N SER A 241 -2.19 -32.05 17.74
CA SER A 241 -1.54 -30.90 17.11
C SER A 241 -2.04 -30.70 15.69
N GLY A 242 -2.03 -29.47 15.23
CA GLY A 242 -2.31 -29.16 13.85
C GLY A 242 -1.63 -27.88 13.40
N LYS A 243 -1.38 -27.80 12.10
CA LYS A 243 -0.88 -26.62 11.41
C LYS A 243 -1.65 -26.44 10.11
N SER A 244 -2.03 -25.21 9.79
CA SER A 244 -2.55 -24.85 8.47
C SER A 244 -1.89 -23.57 7.97
N GLN A 245 -1.72 -23.49 6.65
CA GLN A 245 -1.19 -22.31 5.97
C GLN A 245 -1.97 -22.13 4.68
N LEU A 246 -2.41 -20.90 4.42
CA LEU A 246 -3.04 -20.45 3.19
C LEU A 246 -2.25 -19.25 2.69
N GLN A 247 -1.92 -19.21 1.41
CA GLN A 247 -1.30 -18.09 0.72
C GLN A 247 -1.97 -17.90 -0.62
N THR A 248 -2.30 -16.66 -0.98
CA THR A 248 -2.88 -16.27 -2.27
C THR A 248 -2.22 -14.98 -2.73
N THR A 249 -1.86 -14.88 -4.00
CA THR A 249 -1.31 -13.67 -4.63
C THR A 249 -2.01 -13.43 -5.95
N ALA A 250 -2.25 -12.18 -6.30
CA ALA A 250 -2.66 -11.77 -7.64
C ALA A 250 -1.76 -10.62 -8.11
N THR A 251 -1.13 -10.76 -9.27
CA THR A 251 -0.12 -9.83 -9.79
C THR A 251 -0.50 -9.30 -11.16
N GLN A 252 -0.16 -8.04 -11.42
CA GLN A 252 -0.42 -7.34 -12.68
C GLN A 252 0.75 -7.59 -13.65
N VAL A 253 0.43 -8.04 -14.86
CA VAL A 253 1.39 -8.22 -15.95
C VAL A 253 1.04 -7.24 -17.06
N GLY A 254 1.85 -6.19 -17.19
CA GLY A 254 1.59 -5.08 -18.12
C GLY A 254 1.60 -5.50 -19.58
N SER A 255 0.88 -4.74 -20.40
CA SER A 255 1.16 -4.73 -21.83
C SER A 255 2.39 -3.86 -22.10
N GLU A 256 3.19 -4.24 -23.10
CA GLU A 256 4.46 -3.57 -23.44
C GLU A 256 4.43 -3.12 -24.90
N LEU A 257 4.70 -1.84 -25.13
CA LEU A 257 4.91 -1.26 -26.46
C LEU A 257 6.36 -0.81 -26.53
N SER A 258 7.16 -1.41 -27.42
CA SER A 258 8.58 -1.12 -27.57
C SER A 258 8.92 -0.78 -29.02
N ALA A 259 9.61 0.34 -29.22
CA ALA A 259 10.10 0.78 -30.53
C ALA A 259 11.57 1.19 -30.47
N GLY A 260 12.32 0.87 -31.53
CA GLY A 260 13.71 1.31 -31.68
C GLY A 260 13.86 2.82 -31.85
N ASN A 261 12.85 3.47 -32.42
CA ASN A 261 12.77 4.92 -32.59
C ASN A 261 11.59 5.46 -31.77
N ASP A 262 10.40 5.59 -32.37
CA ASP A 262 9.28 6.33 -31.78
C ASP A 262 8.11 5.41 -31.46
N VAL A 263 7.46 5.64 -30.32
CA VAL A 263 6.14 5.08 -30.00
C VAL A 263 5.11 6.19 -30.09
N VAL A 264 4.15 6.06 -31.01
CA VAL A 264 3.05 7.02 -31.19
C VAL A 264 1.72 6.32 -30.93
N VAL A 265 0.97 6.82 -29.95
CA VAL A 265 -0.39 6.36 -29.66
C VAL A 265 -1.37 7.50 -29.87
N ALA A 266 -2.34 7.30 -30.76
CA ALA A 266 -3.29 8.32 -31.16
C ALA A 266 -4.74 7.83 -30.99
N ALA A 267 -5.57 8.57 -30.26
CA ALA A 267 -6.97 8.25 -30.06
C ALA A 267 -7.87 9.42 -30.46
N GLY A 268 -9.01 9.12 -31.09
CA GLY A 268 -10.05 10.10 -31.34
C GLY A 268 -10.75 10.57 -30.07
N ASN A 269 -10.86 9.70 -29.08
CA ASN A 269 -11.43 9.95 -27.76
C ASN A 269 -10.33 9.81 -26.69
N ASP A 270 -10.23 8.69 -25.98
CA ASP A 270 -9.37 8.54 -24.82
C ASP A 270 -8.19 7.58 -25.05
N ILE A 271 -7.07 7.86 -24.40
CA ILE A 271 -5.95 6.92 -24.23
C ILE A 271 -5.93 6.47 -22.78
N ARG A 272 -5.86 5.15 -22.56
CA ARG A 272 -5.68 4.57 -21.22
C ARG A 272 -4.52 3.60 -21.22
N LEU A 273 -3.49 3.92 -20.44
CA LEU A 273 -2.43 3.00 -20.04
C LEU A 273 -2.68 2.61 -18.58
N ARG A 274 -2.81 1.30 -18.30
CA ARG A 274 -3.00 0.78 -16.94
C ARG A 274 -1.98 -0.30 -16.61
N ALA A 275 -1.13 -0.04 -15.62
CA ALA A 275 -0.01 -0.88 -15.21
C ALA A 275 0.75 -1.48 -16.42
N SER A 276 0.97 -0.65 -17.43
CA SER A 276 1.52 -1.03 -18.74
C SER A 276 2.58 -0.03 -19.17
N GLU A 277 3.37 -0.38 -20.18
CA GLU A 277 4.60 0.32 -20.53
C GLU A 277 4.66 0.71 -22.02
N ALA A 278 5.18 1.91 -22.29
CA ALA A 278 5.56 2.38 -23.61
C ALA A 278 7.02 2.85 -23.59
N VAL A 279 7.87 2.21 -24.40
CA VAL A 279 9.32 2.45 -24.46
C VAL A 279 9.75 2.80 -25.89
N ALA A 280 10.45 3.91 -26.03
CA ALA A 280 10.95 4.40 -27.32
C ALA A 280 12.44 4.76 -27.23
N GLY A 281 13.23 4.35 -28.23
CA GLY A 281 14.64 4.75 -28.36
C GLY A 281 14.85 6.21 -28.77
N ASN A 282 13.79 6.92 -29.13
CA ASN A 282 13.74 8.36 -29.36
C ASN A 282 12.57 8.95 -28.57
N ASP A 283 11.38 9.06 -29.15
CA ASP A 283 10.26 9.78 -28.54
C ASP A 283 9.03 8.90 -28.26
N VAL A 284 8.32 9.20 -27.18
CA VAL A 284 6.95 8.70 -26.96
C VAL A 284 5.97 9.84 -27.12
N GLU A 285 5.03 9.71 -28.06
CA GLU A 285 3.93 10.66 -28.26
C GLU A 285 2.57 9.99 -27.97
N LEU A 286 1.84 10.53 -26.99
CA LEU A 286 0.45 10.14 -26.72
C LEU A 286 -0.47 11.31 -27.06
N ARG A 287 -1.43 11.10 -27.96
CA ARG A 287 -2.36 12.14 -28.40
C ARG A 287 -3.81 11.69 -28.35
N ALA A 288 -4.58 12.26 -27.43
CA ALA A 288 -6.00 11.99 -27.25
C ALA A 288 -6.86 13.16 -27.75
N GLY A 289 -8.13 12.88 -28.08
CA GLY A 289 -9.08 13.91 -28.51
C GLY A 289 -8.96 14.34 -29.97
N LEU A 290 -8.44 13.49 -30.86
CA LEU A 290 -8.34 13.82 -32.30
C LEU A 290 -9.69 13.97 -33.01
N VAL A 291 -10.77 13.45 -32.41
CA VAL A 291 -12.14 13.50 -32.93
C VAL A 291 -13.06 14.28 -31.98
N LYS A 292 -12.92 14.07 -30.67
CA LYS A 292 -13.71 14.76 -29.64
C LYS A 292 -12.83 15.66 -28.77
N ASP A 293 -13.35 16.82 -28.43
CA ASP A 293 -12.75 17.76 -27.47
C ASP A 293 -12.76 17.23 -26.02
N SER A 294 -13.40 16.10 -25.77
CA SER A 294 -13.48 15.45 -24.45
C SER A 294 -12.38 14.41 -24.18
N GLY A 295 -11.40 14.26 -25.08
CA GLY A 295 -10.41 13.19 -25.01
C GLY A 295 -9.40 13.36 -23.88
N ASP A 296 -9.25 12.32 -23.06
CA ASP A 296 -8.32 12.27 -21.94
C ASP A 296 -7.13 11.32 -22.21
N ILE A 297 -6.00 11.60 -21.56
CA ILE A 297 -4.90 10.63 -21.40
C ILE A 297 -4.86 10.17 -19.94
N ASN A 298 -4.97 8.87 -19.72
CA ASN A 298 -5.00 8.25 -18.39
C ASN A 298 -3.86 7.25 -18.23
N LEU A 299 -2.82 7.61 -17.48
CA LEU A 299 -1.76 6.72 -17.00
C LEU A 299 -2.07 6.36 -15.55
N VAL A 300 -2.56 5.14 -15.33
CA VAL A 300 -3.11 4.73 -14.03
C VAL A 300 -2.43 3.47 -13.55
N SER A 301 -2.18 3.40 -12.24
CA SER A 301 -1.71 2.18 -11.62
C SER A 301 -2.79 1.09 -11.51
N ALA A 302 -2.36 -0.16 -11.32
CA ALA A 302 -3.18 -1.26 -10.84
C ALA A 302 -2.57 -1.85 -9.56
N ASN A 303 -3.21 -2.80 -8.89
CA ASN A 303 -2.73 -3.31 -7.61
C ASN A 303 -2.38 -4.80 -7.68
N ASP A 304 -1.19 -5.13 -7.20
CA ASP A 304 -0.82 -6.48 -6.78
C ASP A 304 -1.39 -6.73 -5.39
N THR A 305 -2.00 -7.89 -5.19
CA THR A 305 -2.58 -8.27 -3.88
C THR A 305 -1.95 -9.55 -3.37
N ALA A 306 -1.70 -9.60 -2.06
CA ALA A 306 -1.24 -10.81 -1.39
C ALA A 306 -2.00 -11.03 -0.10
N TYR A 307 -2.37 -12.28 0.16
CA TYR A 307 -3.01 -12.74 1.39
C TYR A 307 -2.27 -13.94 1.93
N SER A 308 -2.02 -13.97 3.23
CA SER A 308 -1.55 -15.16 3.91
C SER A 308 -2.22 -15.34 5.26
N ARG A 309 -2.50 -16.59 5.62
CA ARG A 309 -2.98 -16.97 6.94
C ARG A 309 -2.33 -18.27 7.38
N SER A 310 -1.71 -18.24 8.55
CA SER A 310 -1.11 -19.41 9.17
C SER A 310 -1.69 -19.61 10.57
N GLU A 311 -1.97 -20.87 10.90
CA GLU A 311 -2.53 -21.24 12.21
C GLU A 311 -1.85 -22.50 12.72
N GLN A 312 -1.59 -22.53 14.03
CA GLN A 312 -1.02 -23.67 14.72
C GLN A 312 -1.73 -23.88 16.04
N TYR A 313 -2.05 -25.14 16.36
CA TYR A 313 -2.57 -25.50 17.67
C TYR A 313 -1.88 -26.74 18.22
N LYS A 314 -1.71 -26.79 19.54
CA LYS A 314 -1.18 -27.93 20.28
C LYS A 314 -1.95 -28.08 21.59
N LYS A 315 -2.48 -29.28 21.84
CA LYS A 315 -3.12 -29.68 23.10
C LYS A 315 -2.41 -30.89 23.65
N LYS A 316 -2.13 -30.90 24.95
CA LYS A 316 -1.51 -32.02 25.66
C LYS A 316 -2.16 -32.19 27.02
N VAL A 317 -2.49 -33.43 27.35
CA VAL A 317 -2.91 -33.89 28.68
C VAL A 317 -1.82 -34.83 29.20
N GLY A 318 -1.38 -34.61 30.43
CA GLY A 318 -0.26 -35.29 31.07
C GLY A 318 0.74 -34.31 31.69
N LEU A 319 1.61 -34.83 32.57
CA LEU A 319 2.59 -34.04 33.29
C LEU A 319 3.61 -33.41 32.32
N SER A 320 3.79 -32.09 32.41
CA SER A 320 4.86 -31.35 31.75
C SER A 320 5.37 -30.21 32.63
N SER A 321 6.68 -30.10 32.74
CA SER A 321 7.37 -28.98 33.40
C SER A 321 7.74 -27.90 32.38
N SER A 322 7.52 -26.64 32.74
CA SER A 322 8.06 -25.47 32.05
C SER A 322 8.61 -24.49 33.07
N GLY A 323 9.94 -24.43 33.22
CA GLY A 323 10.58 -23.71 34.33
C GLY A 323 10.18 -24.29 35.69
N ALA A 324 9.86 -23.44 36.66
CA ALA A 324 9.40 -23.82 37.99
C ALA A 324 7.90 -24.20 38.08
N SER A 325 7.21 -24.32 36.94
CA SER A 325 5.78 -24.68 36.87
C SER A 325 5.55 -26.10 36.36
N VAL A 326 4.61 -26.82 36.99
CA VAL A 326 4.14 -28.15 36.58
C VAL A 326 2.71 -28.04 36.08
N SER A 327 2.48 -28.39 34.82
CA SER A 327 1.14 -28.43 34.22
C SER A 327 0.74 -29.86 33.88
N PHE A 328 -0.54 -30.18 34.09
CA PHE A 328 -1.13 -31.48 33.75
C PHE A 328 -2.09 -31.41 32.55
N ALA A 329 -2.47 -30.18 32.15
CA ALA A 329 -3.13 -29.92 30.89
C ALA A 329 -2.64 -28.60 30.29
N SER A 330 -2.34 -28.60 28.99
CA SER A 330 -1.99 -27.39 28.25
C SER A 330 -2.61 -27.35 26.86
N ALA A 331 -3.03 -26.16 26.46
CA ALA A 331 -3.48 -25.85 25.11
C ALA A 331 -2.83 -24.55 24.66
N LYS A 332 -2.21 -24.56 23.48
CA LYS A 332 -1.64 -23.38 22.82
C LYS A 332 -2.21 -23.28 21.42
N GLU A 333 -2.61 -22.08 21.04
CA GLU A 333 -3.14 -21.72 19.73
C GLU A 333 -2.49 -20.41 19.31
N SER A 334 -1.98 -20.33 18.09
CA SER A 334 -1.35 -19.13 17.55
C SER A 334 -1.62 -19.04 16.07
N GLY A 335 -1.78 -17.83 15.56
CA GLY A 335 -1.87 -17.60 14.13
C GLY A 335 -1.38 -16.22 13.74
N ARG A 336 -1.21 -16.06 12.43
CA ARG A 336 -0.78 -14.85 11.76
C ARG A 336 -1.58 -14.70 10.49
N GLN A 337 -2.08 -13.51 10.24
CA GLN A 337 -2.76 -13.12 9.02
C GLN A 337 -2.06 -11.88 8.46
N ALA A 338 -1.76 -11.87 7.17
CA ALA A 338 -1.19 -10.71 6.50
C ALA A 338 -1.91 -10.48 5.17
N GLN A 339 -2.18 -9.22 4.86
CA GLN A 339 -2.81 -8.73 3.64
C GLN A 339 -1.99 -7.55 3.13
N SER A 340 -1.72 -7.49 1.83
CA SER A 340 -1.08 -6.34 1.21
C SER A 340 -1.69 -6.04 -0.16
N SER A 341 -1.71 -4.77 -0.52
CA SER A 341 -2.07 -4.24 -1.83
C SER A 341 -1.01 -3.24 -2.23
N THR A 342 -0.25 -3.52 -3.29
CA THR A 342 0.83 -2.67 -3.79
C THR A 342 0.53 -2.18 -5.19
N SER A 343 0.58 -0.87 -5.37
CA SER A 343 0.35 -0.18 -6.64
C SER A 343 1.49 -0.43 -7.62
N VAL A 344 1.14 -0.79 -8.85
CA VAL A 344 1.99 -1.01 -10.01
C VAL A 344 1.59 0.02 -11.06
N GLY A 345 2.45 1.01 -11.27
CA GLY A 345 2.22 2.13 -12.17
C GLY A 345 2.34 1.80 -13.65
N SER A 346 1.73 2.64 -14.50
CA SER A 346 2.09 2.66 -15.92
C SER A 346 3.39 3.42 -16.13
N GLN A 347 4.13 3.10 -17.18
CA GLN A 347 5.43 3.73 -17.48
C GLN A 347 5.47 4.25 -18.93
N VAL A 348 5.92 5.48 -19.10
CA VAL A 348 6.27 6.06 -20.41
C VAL A 348 7.76 6.41 -20.37
N LEU A 349 8.55 5.75 -21.21
CA LEU A 349 10.01 5.87 -21.23
C LEU A 349 10.47 6.26 -22.64
N ALA A 350 11.12 7.42 -22.73
CA ALA A 350 11.71 7.94 -23.96
C ALA A 350 13.19 8.26 -23.72
N GLU A 351 14.07 7.88 -24.64
CA GLU A 351 15.48 8.31 -24.57
C GLU A 351 15.66 9.79 -24.92
N ARG A 352 14.68 10.40 -25.61
CA ARG A 352 14.69 11.82 -26.02
C ARG A 352 13.50 12.58 -25.45
N ASP A 353 12.33 12.57 -26.07
CA ASP A 353 11.19 13.34 -25.57
C ASP A 353 9.95 12.49 -25.27
N ALA A 354 9.24 12.82 -24.19
CA ALA A 354 7.90 12.30 -23.93
C ALA A 354 6.86 13.43 -24.05
N SER A 355 5.96 13.33 -25.02
CA SER A 355 4.91 14.32 -25.28
C SER A 355 3.52 13.72 -25.09
N LEU A 356 2.76 14.27 -24.15
CA LEU A 356 1.39 13.88 -23.87
C LEU A 356 0.47 15.07 -24.16
N LYS A 357 -0.46 14.90 -25.10
CA LYS A 357 -1.41 15.94 -25.50
C LYS A 357 -2.86 15.45 -25.45
N ALA A 358 -3.68 16.09 -24.63
CA ALA A 358 -5.09 15.78 -24.47
C ALA A 358 -5.95 17.02 -24.70
N GLU A 359 -7.09 16.87 -25.39
CA GLU A 359 -8.06 17.97 -25.54
C GLU A 359 -8.80 18.29 -24.23
N ARG A 360 -8.84 17.36 -23.27
CA ARG A 360 -9.44 17.56 -21.95
C ARG A 360 -8.44 17.36 -20.81
N ASP A 361 -8.28 16.16 -20.26
CA ASP A 361 -7.45 15.97 -19.07
C ASP A 361 -6.27 15.02 -19.29
N ILE A 362 -5.15 15.27 -18.61
CA ILE A 362 -4.05 14.31 -18.44
C ILE A 362 -4.02 13.86 -16.99
N ASN A 363 -4.19 12.56 -16.75
CA ASN A 363 -4.20 11.96 -15.42
C ASN A 363 -3.03 10.97 -15.28
N VAL A 364 -2.11 11.25 -14.37
CA VAL A 364 -0.98 10.39 -14.00
C VAL A 364 -1.16 9.98 -12.54
N VAL A 365 -1.52 8.72 -12.30
CA VAL A 365 -1.87 8.21 -10.96
C VAL A 365 -1.01 7.01 -10.59
N GLY A 366 -0.13 7.17 -9.60
CA GLY A 366 0.89 6.20 -9.19
C GLY A 366 1.73 5.68 -10.36
N SER A 367 1.99 6.52 -11.37
CA SER A 367 2.60 6.13 -12.65
C SER A 367 3.83 6.99 -12.97
N GLY A 368 4.66 6.54 -13.91
CA GLY A 368 5.92 7.19 -14.26
C GLY A 368 5.99 7.68 -15.70
N ILE A 369 6.67 8.81 -15.90
CA ILE A 369 7.04 9.36 -17.21
C ILE A 369 8.52 9.78 -17.12
N SER A 370 9.37 9.27 -18.01
CA SER A 370 10.78 9.61 -18.06
C SER A 370 11.22 9.90 -19.48
N ALA A 371 11.92 11.01 -19.68
CA ALA A 371 12.53 11.37 -20.95
C ALA A 371 13.99 11.82 -20.77
N GLY A 372 14.89 11.41 -21.65
CA GLY A 372 16.30 11.82 -21.61
C GLY A 372 16.55 13.30 -21.95
N ARG A 373 15.55 13.97 -22.54
CA ARG A 373 15.55 15.41 -22.80
C ARG A 373 14.29 16.07 -22.24
N ASN A 374 13.18 16.16 -22.99
CA ASN A 374 12.03 16.94 -22.54
C ASN A 374 10.82 16.07 -22.19
N VAL A 375 10.10 16.47 -21.15
CA VAL A 375 8.74 15.98 -20.89
C VAL A 375 7.75 17.12 -21.06
N SER A 376 6.73 16.93 -21.90
CA SER A 376 5.68 17.92 -22.15
C SER A 376 4.30 17.32 -21.92
N LEU A 377 3.54 17.92 -21.00
CA LEU A 377 2.13 17.59 -20.75
C LEU A 377 1.29 18.81 -21.16
N ASP A 378 0.44 18.67 -22.17
CA ASP A 378 -0.44 19.72 -22.70
C ASP A 378 -1.90 19.28 -22.64
N ALA A 379 -2.66 19.81 -21.68
CA ALA A 379 -4.07 19.49 -21.45
C ALA A 379 -4.98 20.67 -21.76
N GLY A 380 -6.05 20.41 -22.53
CA GLY A 380 -7.08 21.40 -22.81
C GLY A 380 -7.96 21.78 -21.61
N ARG A 381 -7.81 21.09 -20.46
CA ARG A 381 -8.45 21.43 -19.19
C ARG A 381 -7.51 21.23 -18.01
N ASP A 382 -7.29 20.01 -17.53
CA ASP A 382 -6.52 19.78 -16.29
C ASP A 382 -5.34 18.80 -16.47
N VAL A 383 -4.29 19.00 -15.69
CA VAL A 383 -3.23 18.00 -15.48
C VAL A 383 -3.23 17.55 -14.02
N ASN A 384 -3.39 16.26 -13.78
CA ASN A 384 -3.43 15.66 -12.45
C ASN A 384 -2.29 14.65 -12.28
N VAL A 385 -1.35 14.93 -11.38
CA VAL A 385 -0.21 14.07 -11.02
C VAL A 385 -0.36 13.63 -9.57
N LEU A 386 -0.97 12.47 -9.37
CA LEU A 386 -1.46 12.02 -8.07
C LEU A 386 -0.74 10.74 -7.63
N ALA A 387 -0.47 10.61 -6.34
CA ALA A 387 -0.04 9.35 -5.77
C ALA A 387 -1.18 8.34 -5.78
N ALA A 388 -0.87 7.08 -6.09
CA ALA A 388 -1.72 5.95 -5.74
C ALA A 388 -1.54 5.58 -4.25
N GLN A 389 -2.20 4.52 -3.79
CA GLN A 389 -2.16 4.10 -2.39
C GLN A 389 -1.72 2.65 -2.25
N ASN A 390 -0.73 2.41 -1.40
CA ASN A 390 -0.34 1.09 -0.94
C ASN A 390 -0.98 0.82 0.42
N SER A 391 -1.38 -0.43 0.68
CA SER A 391 -1.86 -0.84 1.99
C SER A 391 -1.26 -2.17 2.43
N SER A 392 -1.00 -2.29 3.73
CA SER A 392 -0.58 -3.55 4.35
C SER A 392 -1.22 -3.67 5.72
N ALA A 393 -1.80 -4.82 6.01
CA ALA A 393 -2.48 -5.15 7.26
C ALA A 393 -1.98 -6.50 7.77
N GLU A 394 -1.48 -6.51 8.99
CA GLU A 394 -0.92 -7.68 9.64
C GLU A 394 -1.59 -7.87 11.00
N GLN A 395 -1.99 -9.11 11.31
CA GLN A 395 -2.57 -9.47 12.58
C GLN A 395 -1.97 -10.78 13.10
N ASP A 396 -1.39 -10.73 14.29
CA ASP A 396 -0.92 -11.89 15.03
C ASP A 396 -1.81 -12.14 16.25
N TRP A 397 -2.09 -13.41 16.55
CA TRP A 397 -2.79 -13.77 17.77
C TRP A 397 -2.17 -14.99 18.44
N LYS A 398 -2.19 -15.00 19.76
CA LYS A 398 -1.77 -16.13 20.58
C LYS A 398 -2.76 -16.33 21.72
N LYS A 399 -3.03 -17.60 22.03
CA LYS A 399 -3.87 -18.02 23.13
C LYS A 399 -3.24 -19.23 23.80
N SER A 400 -2.94 -19.11 25.08
CA SER A 400 -2.51 -20.22 25.92
C SER A 400 -3.54 -20.49 27.01
N LYS A 401 -3.71 -21.77 27.34
CA LYS A 401 -4.43 -22.22 28.53
C LYS A 401 -3.59 -23.30 29.19
N GLN A 402 -3.32 -23.16 30.48
CA GLN A 402 -2.58 -24.13 31.28
C GLN A 402 -3.34 -24.41 32.56
N VAL A 403 -3.30 -25.66 33.01
CA VAL A 403 -3.82 -26.08 34.32
C VAL A 403 -2.69 -26.78 35.04
N GLY A 404 -2.37 -26.29 36.24
CA GLY A 404 -1.14 -26.68 36.93
C GLY A 404 -0.89 -25.94 38.23
N VAL A 405 0.30 -26.20 38.77
CA VAL A 405 0.89 -25.45 39.86
C VAL A 405 2.10 -24.70 39.31
N GLY A 406 2.15 -23.40 39.50
CA GLY A 406 3.23 -22.52 39.07
C GLY A 406 3.87 -21.82 40.26
N VAL A 407 5.18 -21.64 40.17
CA VAL A 407 5.94 -20.72 41.03
C VAL A 407 6.52 -19.64 40.12
N SER A 408 6.21 -18.39 40.39
CA SER A 408 6.88 -17.23 39.78
C SER A 408 7.53 -16.38 40.85
N SER A 409 8.69 -15.83 40.52
CA SER A 409 9.47 -14.95 41.37
C SER A 409 9.79 -13.70 40.57
N ASP A 410 9.56 -12.53 41.17
CA ASP A 410 10.06 -11.26 40.68
C ASP A 410 10.89 -10.58 41.79
N ASP A 411 11.45 -9.40 41.52
CA ASP A 411 12.27 -8.65 42.49
C ASP A 411 11.46 -8.11 43.70
N ASN A 412 10.13 -8.30 43.70
CA ASN A 412 9.20 -7.79 44.70
C ASN A 412 8.49 -8.89 45.49
N GLY A 413 8.57 -10.16 45.08
CA GLY A 413 7.92 -11.26 45.78
C GLY A 413 8.01 -12.63 45.10
N VAL A 414 7.54 -13.64 45.84
CA VAL A 414 7.33 -15.00 45.33
C VAL A 414 5.83 -15.26 45.30
N SER A 415 5.31 -15.70 44.15
CA SER A 415 3.91 -16.08 43.98
C SER A 415 3.78 -17.56 43.60
N LEU A 416 2.99 -18.29 44.37
CA LEU A 416 2.55 -19.65 44.10
C LEU A 416 1.14 -19.59 43.52
N PHE A 417 0.88 -20.29 42.42
CA PHE A 417 -0.45 -20.36 41.81
C PHE A 417 -0.82 -21.80 41.52
N ALA A 418 -1.98 -22.25 41.99
CA ALA A 418 -2.55 -23.55 41.68
C ALA A 418 -3.94 -23.34 41.06
N GLY A 419 -4.07 -23.65 39.77
CA GLY A 419 -5.33 -23.40 39.07
C GLY A 419 -5.22 -23.44 37.55
N ALA A 420 -6.18 -22.77 36.90
CA ALA A 420 -6.22 -22.59 35.46
C ALA A 420 -5.84 -21.14 35.10
N GLU A 421 -4.86 -21.01 34.22
CA GLU A 421 -4.45 -19.72 33.64
C GLU A 421 -4.75 -19.71 32.13
N ARG A 422 -5.27 -18.59 31.64
CA ARG A 422 -5.52 -18.35 30.23
C ARG A 422 -4.97 -17.00 29.83
N ASN A 423 -4.07 -16.98 28.86
CA ASN A 423 -3.53 -15.74 28.31
C ASN A 423 -3.94 -15.60 26.84
N LYS A 424 -4.33 -14.40 26.43
CA LYS A 424 -4.59 -14.01 25.05
C LYS A 424 -3.73 -12.80 24.71
N GLU A 425 -3.16 -12.82 23.51
CA GLU A 425 -2.41 -11.71 22.94
C GLU A 425 -2.89 -11.52 21.50
N LYS A 426 -3.16 -10.29 21.10
CA LYS A 426 -3.43 -9.91 19.71
C LYS A 426 -2.65 -8.65 19.38
N ASN A 427 -1.92 -8.66 18.27
CA ASN A 427 -1.23 -7.49 17.75
C ASN A 427 -1.72 -7.27 16.33
N ARG A 428 -2.04 -6.03 15.98
CA ARG A 428 -2.44 -5.63 14.62
C ARG A 428 -1.65 -4.40 14.21
N VAL A 429 -1.13 -4.43 13.00
CA VAL A 429 -0.46 -3.28 12.38
C VAL A 429 -1.07 -3.08 11.01
N GLU A 430 -1.59 -1.88 10.76
CA GLU A 430 -2.08 -1.47 9.46
C GLU A 430 -1.32 -0.24 8.99
N THR A 431 -0.97 -0.21 7.71
CA THR A 431 -0.22 0.88 7.09
C THR A 431 -0.88 1.22 5.76
N GLN A 432 -1.03 2.51 5.50
CA GLN A 432 -1.44 3.07 4.23
C GLN A 432 -0.42 4.14 3.83
N THR A 433 0.27 3.92 2.72
CA THR A 433 1.32 4.81 2.22
C THR A 433 1.01 5.29 0.81
N ALA A 434 1.54 6.45 0.45
CA ALA A 434 1.34 7.04 -0.86
C ALA A 434 2.36 6.48 -1.86
N ALA A 435 1.88 5.87 -2.94
CA ALA A 435 2.69 5.39 -4.07
C ALA A 435 2.78 6.51 -5.12
N ALA A 436 3.90 7.23 -5.10
CA ALA A 436 4.09 8.46 -5.88
C ALA A 436 3.99 8.25 -7.39
N SER A 437 3.39 9.22 -8.08
CA SER A 437 3.70 9.42 -9.50
C SER A 437 5.06 10.11 -9.65
N GLN A 438 5.80 9.75 -10.70
CA GLN A 438 7.17 10.21 -10.91
C GLN A 438 7.33 10.71 -12.35
N ILE A 439 7.63 12.00 -12.52
CA ILE A 439 7.89 12.59 -13.82
C ILE A 439 9.33 13.12 -13.83
N SER A 440 10.14 12.68 -14.80
CA SER A 440 11.56 13.03 -14.89
C SER A 440 11.94 13.45 -16.32
N ALA A 441 12.63 14.57 -16.45
CA ALA A 441 13.17 15.08 -17.70
C ALA A 441 14.69 15.34 -17.58
N GLY A 442 15.49 14.86 -18.54
CA GLY A 442 16.93 15.15 -18.59
C GLY A 442 17.28 16.57 -19.06
N ALA A 443 16.28 17.36 -19.44
CA ALA A 443 16.38 18.79 -19.68
C ALA A 443 15.17 19.50 -19.05
N ASP A 444 14.13 19.79 -19.81
CA ASP A 444 13.00 20.61 -19.35
C ASP A 444 11.72 19.79 -19.14
N LEU A 445 10.98 20.13 -18.08
CA LEU A 445 9.63 19.63 -17.83
C LEU A 445 8.63 20.78 -18.01
N SER A 446 7.74 20.67 -19.00
CA SER A 446 6.65 21.61 -19.23
C SER A 446 5.30 20.94 -18.93
N VAL A 447 4.51 21.57 -18.06
CA VAL A 447 3.14 21.15 -17.72
C VAL A 447 2.20 22.32 -17.97
N ASN A 448 1.35 22.18 -18.99
CA ASN A 448 0.40 23.20 -19.42
C ASN A 448 -1.03 22.68 -19.25
N ALA A 449 -1.86 23.46 -18.57
CA ALA A 449 -3.29 23.19 -18.39
C ALA A 449 -4.09 24.46 -18.64
N LYS A 450 -5.15 24.40 -19.46
CA LYS A 450 -6.02 25.59 -19.65
C LYS A 450 -6.86 25.92 -18.41
N ARG A 451 -6.94 25.02 -17.42
CA ARG A 451 -7.67 25.21 -16.16
C ARG A 451 -6.76 24.92 -14.97
N ASP A 452 -6.61 23.68 -14.51
CA ASP A 452 -5.89 23.41 -13.25
C ASP A 452 -4.71 22.43 -13.40
N ILE A 453 -3.68 22.62 -12.58
CA ILE A 453 -2.62 21.63 -12.36
C ILE A 453 -2.68 21.16 -10.91
N ASN A 454 -2.84 19.85 -10.69
CA ASN A 454 -2.90 19.25 -9.36
C ASN A 454 -1.79 18.22 -9.17
N GLN A 455 -0.88 18.44 -8.23
CA GLN A 455 0.14 17.49 -7.80
C GLN A 455 -0.13 17.06 -6.35
N VAL A 456 -0.23 15.76 -6.09
CA VAL A 456 -0.48 15.24 -4.73
C VAL A 456 0.44 14.06 -4.42
N GLY A 457 1.26 14.17 -3.37
CA GLY A 457 2.24 13.17 -2.94
C GLY A 457 3.10 12.60 -4.07
N SER A 458 3.45 13.40 -5.06
CA SER A 458 4.13 12.97 -6.29
C SER A 458 5.40 13.78 -6.54
N ASP A 459 6.24 13.32 -7.47
CA ASP A 459 7.56 13.90 -7.72
C ASP A 459 7.71 14.35 -9.18
N LEU A 460 8.15 15.59 -9.38
CA LEU A 460 8.49 16.19 -10.67
C LEU A 460 9.96 16.61 -10.64
N ARG A 461 10.75 16.15 -11.61
CA ARG A 461 12.19 16.39 -11.70
C ARG A 461 12.60 16.82 -13.11
N ALA A 462 13.48 17.81 -13.19
CA ALA A 462 14.10 18.24 -14.44
C ALA A 462 15.54 18.69 -14.19
N ASP A 463 16.48 18.30 -15.05
CA ASP A 463 17.89 18.71 -14.92
C ASP A 463 18.11 20.19 -15.29
N HIS A 464 17.19 20.80 -16.02
CA HIS A 464 17.13 22.25 -16.28
C HIS A 464 15.87 22.84 -15.64
N ASP A 465 14.87 23.22 -16.42
CA ASP A 465 13.74 24.02 -15.93
C ASP A 465 12.48 23.18 -15.73
N ILE A 466 11.72 23.51 -14.69
CA ILE A 466 10.34 23.03 -14.52
C ILE A 466 9.40 24.23 -14.73
N ASN A 467 8.49 24.10 -15.69
CA ASN A 467 7.49 25.13 -16.02
C ASN A 467 6.07 24.58 -15.85
N LEU A 468 5.33 25.09 -14.87
CA LEU A 468 3.91 24.80 -14.65
C LEU A 468 3.08 26.03 -15.00
N VAL A 469 2.22 25.92 -16.01
CA VAL A 469 1.35 27.00 -16.48
C VAL A 469 -0.11 26.57 -16.45
N ALA A 470 -0.90 27.18 -15.57
CA ALA A 470 -2.32 26.92 -15.42
C ALA A 470 -3.17 28.15 -15.78
N GLY A 471 -4.23 27.93 -16.55
CA GLY A 471 -5.19 28.99 -16.87
C GLY A 471 -6.05 29.43 -15.69
N ARG A 472 -6.11 28.65 -14.61
CA ARG A 472 -6.80 28.95 -13.35
C ARG A 472 -5.89 28.66 -12.15
N ASP A 473 -5.81 27.42 -11.66
CA ASP A 473 -5.16 27.12 -10.37
C ASP A 473 -3.97 26.14 -10.49
N ILE A 474 -2.96 26.30 -9.63
CA ILE A 474 -1.92 25.29 -9.39
C ILE A 474 -2.00 24.86 -7.93
N LYS A 475 -2.16 23.55 -7.70
CA LYS A 475 -2.22 22.95 -6.38
C LYS A 475 -1.15 21.87 -6.20
N ILE A 476 -0.31 22.01 -5.19
CA ILE A 476 0.77 21.06 -4.85
C ILE A 476 0.63 20.64 -3.39
N ASP A 477 0.00 19.50 -3.14
CA ASP A 477 -0.29 19.01 -1.78
C ASP A 477 0.56 17.79 -1.42
N ALA A 478 0.84 17.61 -0.14
CA ALA A 478 1.31 16.34 0.40
C ALA A 478 0.17 15.30 0.43
N ALA A 479 0.48 14.03 0.20
CA ALA A 479 -0.47 12.93 0.36
C ALA A 479 -0.47 12.44 1.81
N ARG A 480 -1.65 12.12 2.36
CA ARG A 480 -1.78 11.59 3.72
C ARG A 480 -1.34 10.13 3.79
N GLU A 481 -0.62 9.79 4.85
CA GLU A 481 -0.26 8.42 5.21
C GLU A 481 -0.80 8.08 6.60
N VAL A 482 -1.20 6.82 6.81
CA VAL A 482 -1.80 6.37 8.07
C VAL A 482 -1.15 5.08 8.53
N ARG A 483 -0.81 5.01 9.82
CA ARG A 483 -0.37 3.80 10.49
C ARG A 483 -1.17 3.56 11.75
N VAL A 484 -1.76 2.38 11.87
CA VAL A 484 -2.50 1.94 13.06
C VAL A 484 -1.74 0.79 13.71
N THR A 485 -1.43 0.91 14.99
CA THR A 485 -0.82 -0.14 15.80
C THR A 485 -1.73 -0.45 16.97
N GLU A 486 -2.23 -1.67 17.04
CA GLU A 486 -3.12 -2.14 18.11
C GLU A 486 -2.47 -3.32 18.85
N GLN A 487 -2.44 -3.25 20.18
CA GLN A 487 -1.97 -4.33 21.04
C GLN A 487 -3.00 -4.64 22.11
N GLN A 488 -3.45 -5.89 22.17
CA GLN A 488 -4.38 -6.37 23.20
C GLN A 488 -3.76 -7.54 23.96
N ARG A 489 -3.77 -7.46 25.29
CA ARG A 489 -3.33 -8.54 26.19
C ARG A 489 -4.41 -8.81 27.22
N GLU A 490 -4.75 -10.08 27.43
CA GLU A 490 -5.72 -10.50 28.44
C GLU A 490 -5.16 -11.70 29.20
N SER A 491 -5.12 -11.62 30.54
CA SER A 491 -4.78 -12.73 31.42
C SER A 491 -5.96 -13.01 32.35
N GLU A 492 -6.45 -14.25 32.32
CA GLU A 492 -7.51 -14.76 33.19
C GLU A 492 -6.91 -15.87 34.06
N ARG A 493 -6.98 -15.72 35.38
CA ARG A 493 -6.56 -16.75 36.35
C ARG A 493 -7.77 -17.18 37.18
N ASN A 494 -7.90 -18.48 37.38
CA ASN A 494 -8.88 -19.07 38.28
C ASN A 494 -8.19 -20.12 39.13
N GLY A 495 -8.13 -19.89 40.44
CA GLY A 495 -7.54 -20.84 41.37
C GLY A 495 -7.04 -20.19 42.65
N LEU A 496 -6.20 -20.93 43.36
CA LEU A 496 -5.54 -20.49 44.59
C LEU A 496 -4.20 -19.84 44.25
N GLY A 497 -4.06 -18.56 44.58
CA GLY A 497 -2.80 -17.82 44.55
C GLY A 497 -2.33 -17.53 45.97
N VAL A 498 -1.05 -17.76 46.25
CA VAL A 498 -0.37 -17.31 47.47
C VAL A 498 0.76 -16.40 47.04
N THR A 499 0.72 -15.13 47.42
CA THR A 499 1.76 -14.15 47.09
C THR A 499 2.41 -13.68 48.38
N ILE A 500 3.74 -13.76 48.44
CA ILE A 500 4.55 -13.20 49.51
C ILE A 500 5.24 -11.97 48.93
N ASN A 501 4.76 -10.78 49.31
CA ASN A 501 5.32 -9.51 48.85
C ASN A 501 6.44 -9.06 49.79
N HIS A 502 7.61 -8.73 49.26
CA HIS A 502 8.74 -8.12 49.99
C HIS A 502 9.21 -6.77 49.40
N ASN A 503 8.56 -6.26 48.33
CA ASN A 503 8.61 -4.88 47.82
C ASN A 503 10.01 -4.26 47.58
N TYR A 504 11.06 -5.06 47.38
CA TYR A 504 12.45 -4.60 47.33
C TYR A 504 12.83 -3.88 46.01
N GLY A 505 12.28 -4.29 44.88
CA GLY A 505 12.54 -3.67 43.56
C GLY A 505 11.90 -2.29 43.39
N LYS A 506 10.66 -2.09 43.85
CA LYS A 506 9.96 -0.78 43.77
C LYS A 506 10.66 0.32 44.59
N THR A 507 11.32 -0.02 45.70
CA THR A 507 12.13 0.92 46.48
C THR A 507 13.44 1.27 45.80
N LYS A 508 14.08 0.31 45.11
CA LYS A 508 15.28 0.58 44.31
C LYS A 508 15.00 1.53 43.14
N ASP A 509 13.88 1.34 42.43
CA ASP A 509 13.47 2.22 41.33
C ASP A 509 13.00 3.60 41.81
N ALA A 510 12.36 3.69 42.97
CA ALA A 510 11.95 4.97 43.58
C ALA A 510 13.15 5.81 44.06
N VAL A 511 14.23 5.17 44.54
CA VAL A 511 15.46 5.84 44.97
C VAL A 511 16.34 6.25 43.79
N ASN A 512 16.44 5.42 42.74
CA ASN A 512 17.18 5.76 41.52
C ASN A 512 16.45 6.80 40.65
N GLY A 513 15.12 6.87 40.71
CA GLY A 513 14.32 7.84 39.94
C GLY A 513 14.33 9.28 40.49
N ALA A 514 14.82 9.48 41.72
CA ALA A 514 14.84 10.75 42.44
C ALA A 514 16.12 11.60 42.23
N GLY A 515 17.11 11.10 41.46
CA GLY A 515 18.43 11.72 41.33
C GLY A 515 18.70 12.55 40.07
N ASP A 516 18.00 12.32 38.96
CA ASP A 516 18.32 13.01 37.69
C ASP A 516 17.26 14.07 37.37
N GLY A 517 17.51 15.27 37.88
CA GLY A 517 16.78 16.48 37.58
C GLY A 517 17.36 17.19 36.35
N GLU A 518 17.22 16.59 35.16
CA GLU A 518 17.26 17.31 33.88
C GLU A 518 16.86 16.38 32.74
N ASN A 519 15.56 16.20 32.51
CA ASN A 519 15.03 15.98 31.16
C ASN A 519 13.49 16.03 31.15
N ASN A 520 12.98 16.96 30.34
CA ASN A 520 11.57 17.08 30.01
C ASN A 520 11.13 15.87 29.17
N THR A 521 9.88 15.45 29.41
CA THR A 521 9.14 14.32 28.78
C THR A 521 9.31 12.96 29.47
N SER A 522 8.21 12.44 30.05
CA SER A 522 8.04 11.09 30.62
C SER A 522 8.22 10.87 32.14
N LYS A 523 7.99 11.89 32.99
CA LYS A 523 7.97 11.72 34.47
C LYS A 523 6.76 12.34 35.19
N ALA A 524 5.57 12.36 34.59
CA ALA A 524 4.35 12.87 35.24
C ALA A 524 3.23 11.82 35.42
N SER A 525 3.57 10.53 35.48
CA SER A 525 2.72 9.48 36.04
C SER A 525 3.38 8.70 37.18
N SER A 526 4.67 8.93 37.42
CA SER A 526 5.48 8.25 38.45
C SER A 526 5.42 8.91 39.83
N THR A 527 5.01 10.18 39.95
CA THR A 527 5.00 10.91 41.23
C THR A 527 3.81 10.60 42.16
N LEU A 528 2.84 9.77 41.72
CA LEU A 528 1.77 9.27 42.60
C LEU A 528 1.94 7.80 43.01
N LYS A 529 3.00 7.10 42.55
CA LYS A 529 3.40 5.82 43.17
C LYS A 529 4.24 6.00 44.44
N ALA A 530 4.74 7.22 44.71
CA ALA A 530 5.65 7.51 45.81
C ALA A 530 4.98 7.53 47.21
N VAL A 531 3.66 7.77 47.28
CA VAL A 531 2.95 7.76 48.57
C VAL A 531 2.52 6.34 48.98
N ASP A 532 2.27 5.45 48.01
CA ASP A 532 1.93 4.03 48.27
C ASP A 532 3.17 3.13 48.46
N SER A 533 4.34 3.50 47.93
CA SER A 533 5.57 2.69 48.06
C SER A 533 6.26 2.80 49.42
N VAL A 534 6.10 3.91 50.14
CA VAL A 534 6.74 4.11 51.46
C VAL A 534 5.95 3.41 52.58
N SER A 535 4.63 3.37 52.48
CA SER A 535 3.73 2.64 53.40
C SER A 535 3.81 1.11 53.23
N GLN A 536 4.01 0.61 52.00
CA GLN A 536 4.21 -0.81 51.71
C GLN A 536 5.62 -1.35 52.02
N PHE A 537 6.62 -0.49 52.19
CA PHE A 537 8.00 -0.87 52.56
C PHE A 537 8.16 -1.09 54.07
N LEU A 538 7.44 -0.32 54.90
CA LEU A 538 7.50 -0.41 56.37
C LEU A 538 6.63 -1.54 56.97
N ALA A 539 5.84 -2.24 56.15
CA ALA A 539 4.88 -3.27 56.60
C ALA A 539 5.46 -4.69 56.76
N GLY A 540 6.73 -4.92 56.41
CA GLY A 540 7.35 -6.26 56.40
C GLY A 540 6.79 -7.19 55.30
N PRO A 541 7.21 -8.47 55.25
CA PRO A 541 6.67 -9.40 54.27
C PRO A 541 5.20 -9.67 54.54
N THR A 542 4.31 -9.25 53.63
CA THR A 542 2.88 -9.54 53.72
C THR A 542 2.56 -10.80 52.92
N ALA A 543 1.88 -11.76 53.55
CA ALA A 543 1.32 -12.92 52.86
C ALA A 543 -0.12 -12.60 52.45
N ASP A 544 -0.40 -12.78 51.17
CA ASP A 544 -1.71 -12.59 50.56
C ASP A 544 -2.15 -13.91 49.93
N VAL A 545 -3.27 -14.46 50.41
CA VAL A 545 -3.89 -15.69 49.90
C VAL A 545 -5.18 -15.30 49.18
N LYS A 546 -5.27 -15.60 47.89
CA LYS A 546 -6.43 -15.30 47.05
C LYS A 546 -6.95 -16.58 46.42
N LEU A 547 -8.23 -16.85 46.57
CA LEU A 547 -8.94 -17.91 45.88
C LEU A 547 -10.08 -17.30 45.07
N GLY A 548 -10.01 -17.39 43.74
CA GLY A 548 -11.08 -16.88 42.89
C GLY A 548 -10.67 -16.62 41.46
N ASN A 549 -11.47 -15.80 40.80
CA ASN A 549 -11.29 -15.41 39.42
C ASN A 549 -10.67 -14.02 39.35
N SER A 550 -9.55 -13.90 38.66
CA SER A 550 -8.97 -12.61 38.29
C SER A 550 -8.87 -12.48 36.78
N LYS A 551 -9.15 -11.29 36.27
CA LYS A 551 -9.02 -10.94 34.85
C LYS A 551 -8.34 -9.59 34.74
N GLN A 552 -7.23 -9.55 34.03
CA GLN A 552 -6.51 -8.34 33.67
C GLN A 552 -6.49 -8.22 32.15
N SER A 553 -6.91 -7.06 31.64
CA SER A 553 -6.93 -6.75 30.22
C SER A 553 -6.25 -5.40 29.98
N SER A 554 -5.34 -5.34 29.01
CA SER A 554 -4.78 -4.10 28.51
C SER A 554 -4.97 -4.01 27.00
N SER A 555 -5.38 -2.85 26.51
CA SER A 555 -5.51 -2.52 25.10
C SER A 555 -4.81 -1.20 24.86
N GLN A 556 -3.97 -1.13 23.82
CA GLN A 556 -3.31 0.08 23.37
C GLN A 556 -3.53 0.21 21.87
N GLU A 557 -4.00 1.37 21.42
CA GLU A 557 -4.16 1.72 20.02
C GLU A 557 -3.41 3.02 19.75
N ILE A 558 -2.54 3.02 18.75
CA ILE A 558 -1.79 4.19 18.29
C ILE A 558 -2.15 4.41 16.83
N ILE A 559 -2.64 5.59 16.50
CA ILE A 559 -2.93 6.02 15.12
C ILE A 559 -2.00 7.19 14.80
N GLU A 560 -1.08 6.96 13.87
CA GLU A 560 -0.18 7.98 13.32
C GLU A 560 -0.70 8.42 11.96
N GLN A 561 -0.96 9.71 11.80
CA GLN A 561 -1.28 10.36 10.53
C GLN A 561 -0.11 11.24 10.13
N GLY A 562 0.62 10.80 9.11
CA GLY A 562 1.73 11.51 8.50
C GLY A 562 1.37 12.04 7.12
N ASN A 563 2.33 12.69 6.47
CA ASN A 563 2.17 13.19 5.11
C ASN A 563 3.43 12.89 4.28
N ARG A 564 3.24 12.37 3.08
CA ARG A 564 4.25 12.30 2.02
C ARG A 564 4.22 13.60 1.22
N SER A 565 5.26 14.40 1.33
CA SER A 565 5.42 15.63 0.56
C SER A 565 5.38 15.39 -0.95
N SER A 566 4.85 16.35 -1.71
CA SER A 566 5.12 16.47 -3.14
C SER A 566 6.48 17.12 -3.35
N THR A 567 7.21 16.72 -4.39
CA THR A 567 8.53 17.29 -4.71
C THR A 567 8.55 17.89 -6.12
N LEU A 568 9.16 19.07 -6.25
CA LEU A 568 9.50 19.71 -7.51
C LEU A 568 10.98 20.06 -7.47
N GLN A 569 11.79 19.48 -8.34
CA GLN A 569 13.24 19.63 -8.36
C GLN A 569 13.72 20.05 -9.74
N ALA A 570 14.13 21.31 -9.88
CA ALA A 570 14.70 21.87 -11.11
C ALA A 570 16.21 22.10 -10.93
N GLY A 571 17.03 21.71 -11.91
CA GLY A 571 18.46 22.03 -11.89
C GLY A 571 18.75 23.52 -12.11
N ASN A 572 17.86 24.23 -12.81
CA ASN A 572 17.94 25.66 -13.05
C ASN A 572 16.77 26.39 -12.37
N ASP A 573 15.71 26.70 -13.11
CA ASP A 573 14.61 27.55 -12.65
C ASP A 573 13.32 26.72 -12.47
N LEU A 574 12.60 26.99 -11.39
CA LEU A 574 11.27 26.43 -11.12
C LEU A 574 10.23 27.55 -11.27
N ASN A 575 9.36 27.45 -12.28
CA ASN A 575 8.38 28.47 -12.63
C ASN A 575 6.95 27.94 -12.46
N LEU A 576 6.19 28.55 -11.56
CA LEU A 576 4.76 28.27 -11.34
C LEU A 576 3.96 29.51 -11.70
N THR A 577 3.13 29.43 -12.74
CA THR A 577 2.28 30.55 -13.19
C THR A 577 0.82 30.12 -13.28
N ALA A 578 -0.02 30.74 -12.45
CA ALA A 578 -1.46 30.58 -12.45
C ALA A 578 -2.12 31.95 -12.68
N ASN A 579 -3.28 31.98 -13.36
CA ASN A 579 -4.06 33.24 -13.45
C ASN A 579 -4.89 33.49 -12.18
N ASN A 580 -5.20 32.43 -11.42
CA ASN A 580 -5.96 32.47 -10.18
C ASN A 580 -5.05 32.06 -9.03
N ASP A 581 -5.17 30.87 -8.42
CA ASP A 581 -4.49 30.61 -7.15
C ASP A 581 -3.31 29.63 -7.30
N VAL A 582 -2.19 29.91 -6.62
CA VAL A 582 -1.12 28.91 -6.40
C VAL A 582 -1.15 28.49 -4.93
N THR A 583 -1.45 27.22 -4.66
CA THR A 583 -1.47 26.66 -3.31
C THR A 583 -0.48 25.51 -3.18
N VAL A 584 0.39 25.58 -2.17
CA VAL A 584 1.36 24.53 -1.85
C VAL A 584 1.23 24.13 -0.40
N LYS A 585 1.04 22.84 -0.10
CA LYS A 585 0.86 22.33 1.27
C LYS A 585 1.82 21.20 1.60
N GLY A 586 2.66 21.40 2.61
CA GLY A 586 3.62 20.42 3.12
C GLY A 586 4.52 19.80 2.05
N SER A 587 4.92 20.58 1.03
CA SER A 587 5.66 20.10 -0.14
C SER A 587 7.04 20.75 -0.25
N GLN A 588 7.93 20.15 -1.03
CA GLN A 588 9.32 20.61 -1.20
C GLN A 588 9.56 21.08 -2.65
N LEU A 589 9.96 22.34 -2.79
CA LEU A 589 10.29 22.99 -4.05
C LEU A 589 11.78 23.34 -4.01
N SER A 590 12.56 22.84 -4.97
CA SER A 590 13.99 23.10 -5.05
C SER A 590 14.40 23.49 -6.47
N ALA A 591 15.25 24.52 -6.57
CA ALA A 591 15.79 25.01 -7.83
C ALA A 591 17.29 25.33 -7.67
N GLY A 592 18.14 24.93 -8.62
CA GLY A 592 19.56 25.29 -8.59
C GLY A 592 19.83 26.78 -8.81
N ARG A 593 18.86 27.51 -9.37
CA ARG A 593 18.90 28.97 -9.54
C ARG A 593 17.69 29.63 -8.88
N ASP A 594 16.57 29.80 -9.59
CA ASP A 594 15.47 30.62 -9.09
C ASP A 594 14.17 29.83 -8.91
N ILE A 595 13.42 30.14 -7.86
CA ILE A 595 12.02 29.71 -7.71
C ILE A 595 11.12 30.92 -7.98
N ASN A 596 10.30 30.86 -9.01
CA ASN A 596 9.36 31.92 -9.40
C ASN A 596 7.92 31.42 -9.28
N VAL A 597 7.12 32.06 -8.44
CA VAL A 597 5.70 31.75 -8.25
C VAL A 597 4.86 32.98 -8.54
N LYS A 598 3.87 32.84 -9.43
CA LYS A 598 2.95 33.91 -9.81
C LYS A 598 1.50 33.43 -9.77
N GLY A 599 0.64 34.19 -9.10
CA GLY A 599 -0.80 33.97 -9.04
C GLY A 599 -1.58 35.26 -8.70
N ARG A 600 -2.90 35.18 -8.70
CA ARG A 600 -3.77 36.12 -7.97
C ARG A 600 -3.50 36.00 -6.48
N ASP A 601 -3.70 34.80 -5.94
CA ASP A 601 -3.38 34.49 -4.55
C ASP A 601 -2.29 33.41 -4.51
N VAL A 602 -1.31 33.57 -3.64
CA VAL A 602 -0.24 32.58 -3.45
C VAL A 602 -0.24 32.16 -1.99
N THR A 603 -0.47 30.88 -1.73
CA THR A 603 -0.54 30.31 -0.37
C THR A 603 0.42 29.14 -0.23
N LEU A 604 1.41 29.29 0.65
CA LEU A 604 2.32 28.23 1.08
C LEU A 604 1.96 27.86 2.52
N ASP A 605 1.42 26.67 2.74
CA ASP A 605 0.85 26.23 4.03
C ASP A 605 1.45 24.88 4.45
N VAL A 606 1.22 24.47 5.69
CA VAL A 606 1.68 23.18 6.21
C VAL A 606 0.66 22.07 5.91
N ALA A 607 1.14 20.84 5.73
CA ALA A 607 0.26 19.67 5.74
C ALA A 607 0.07 19.18 7.18
N LYS A 608 -1.17 19.17 7.67
CA LYS A 608 -1.51 18.74 9.03
C LYS A 608 -1.45 17.22 9.18
N GLY A 609 -0.88 16.76 10.28
CA GLY A 609 -0.85 15.37 10.73
C GLY A 609 -1.23 15.27 12.21
N SER A 610 -1.26 14.05 12.74
CA SER A 610 -1.60 13.83 14.15
C SER A 610 -1.10 12.48 14.65
N ILE A 611 -0.81 12.38 15.93
CA ILE A 611 -0.61 11.10 16.63
C ILE A 611 -1.65 11.03 17.72
N SER A 612 -2.53 10.03 17.66
CA SER A 612 -3.48 9.73 18.73
C SER A 612 -3.17 8.39 19.37
N GLU A 613 -3.14 8.36 20.69
CA GLU A 613 -2.92 7.16 21.48
C GLU A 613 -4.07 6.96 22.45
N GLU A 614 -4.65 5.77 22.42
CA GLU A 614 -5.65 5.31 23.38
C GLU A 614 -5.11 4.09 24.13
N THR A 615 -5.08 4.17 25.45
CA THR A 615 -4.78 3.03 26.32
C THR A 615 -5.95 2.76 27.26
N ARG A 616 -6.44 1.52 27.29
CA ARG A 616 -7.47 1.05 28.22
C ARG A 616 -6.94 -0.14 29.02
N ASN A 617 -6.91 0.01 30.35
CA ASN A 617 -6.60 -1.06 31.29
C ASN A 617 -7.84 -1.40 32.11
N THR A 618 -8.14 -2.69 32.23
CA THR A 618 -9.24 -3.20 33.06
C THR A 618 -8.72 -4.31 33.95
N GLU A 619 -8.94 -4.16 35.24
CA GLU A 619 -8.65 -5.17 36.26
C GLU A 619 -9.94 -5.57 36.95
N MET A 620 -10.16 -6.87 37.06
CA MET A 620 -11.29 -7.45 37.77
C MET A 620 -10.80 -8.58 38.64
N TRP A 621 -11.30 -8.62 39.87
CA TRP A 621 -11.08 -9.71 40.79
C TRP A 621 -12.37 -10.04 41.52
N GLY A 622 -12.62 -11.31 41.77
CA GLY A 622 -13.74 -11.76 42.59
C GLY A 622 -13.42 -13.09 43.24
N GLY A 623 -13.67 -13.19 44.54
CA GLY A 623 -13.45 -14.42 45.28
C GLY A 623 -13.24 -14.20 46.78
N ILE A 624 -12.55 -15.16 47.38
CA ILE A 624 -12.14 -15.15 48.78
C ILE A 624 -10.71 -14.64 48.83
N HIS A 625 -10.43 -13.68 49.71
CA HIS A 625 -9.08 -13.23 49.98
C HIS A 625 -8.80 -13.22 51.47
N GLY A 626 -7.55 -13.50 51.82
CA GLY A 626 -7.05 -13.36 53.16
C GLY A 626 -5.66 -12.76 53.15
N GLY A 627 -5.41 -11.87 54.10
CA GLY A 627 -4.15 -11.13 54.19
C GLY A 627 -3.75 -10.87 55.63
N THR A 628 -2.46 -10.62 55.84
CA THR A 628 -1.88 -10.36 57.17
C THR A 628 -1.60 -8.88 57.44
N SER A 629 -1.98 -7.98 56.52
CA SER A 629 -1.81 -6.53 56.66
C SER A 629 -2.78 -5.95 57.70
N GLY A 630 -2.24 -5.53 58.85
CA GLY A 630 -2.99 -4.94 59.97
C GLY A 630 -3.87 -5.92 60.75
N GLY A 631 -3.48 -7.20 60.84
CA GLY A 631 -4.24 -8.30 61.47
C GLY A 631 -4.50 -9.46 60.49
N PHE A 632 -4.99 -10.61 60.98
CA PHE A 632 -5.39 -11.73 60.11
C PHE A 632 -6.82 -11.48 59.60
N LYS A 633 -6.98 -11.30 58.29
CA LYS A 633 -8.27 -10.98 57.67
C LYS A 633 -8.66 -12.08 56.68
N ILE A 634 -9.95 -12.43 56.64
CA ILE A 634 -10.54 -13.30 55.61
C ILE A 634 -11.85 -12.66 55.16
N GLY A 635 -11.97 -12.34 53.87
CA GLY A 635 -13.14 -11.73 53.27
C GLY A 635 -13.56 -12.37 51.96
N VAL A 636 -14.82 -12.19 51.59
CA VAL A 636 -15.35 -12.47 50.25
C VAL A 636 -15.70 -11.13 49.62
N GLY A 637 -15.21 -10.91 48.41
CA GLY A 637 -15.39 -9.63 47.74
C GLY A 637 -15.15 -9.69 46.25
N GLY A 638 -15.36 -8.54 45.63
CA GLY A 638 -15.02 -8.32 44.24
C GLY A 638 -14.63 -6.87 44.01
N SER A 639 -13.71 -6.67 43.08
CA SER A 639 -13.27 -5.35 42.64
C SER A 639 -13.26 -5.29 41.12
N PHE A 640 -13.59 -4.12 40.60
CA PHE A 640 -13.38 -3.75 39.21
C PHE A 640 -12.65 -2.41 39.19
N GLY A 641 -11.69 -2.26 38.30
CA GLY A 641 -11.00 -1.01 38.04
C GLY A 641 -10.81 -0.86 36.54
N THR A 642 -11.15 0.30 36.01
CA THR A 642 -10.84 0.69 34.63
C THR A 642 -10.09 2.01 34.62
N ALA A 643 -9.02 2.06 33.84
CA ALA A 643 -8.25 3.26 33.59
C ALA A 643 -8.11 3.43 32.08
N SER A 644 -8.67 4.51 31.54
CA SER A 644 -8.47 4.93 30.16
C SER A 644 -7.60 6.18 30.12
N THR A 645 -6.70 6.23 29.14
CA THR A 645 -5.90 7.42 28.84
C THR A 645 -5.96 7.62 27.35
N GLU A 646 -6.47 8.78 26.95
CA GLU A 646 -6.55 9.21 25.56
C GLU A 646 -5.63 10.43 25.42
N SER A 647 -4.83 10.45 24.36
CA SER A 647 -4.00 11.60 24.04
C SER A 647 -3.98 11.83 22.54
N SER A 648 -3.97 13.09 22.14
CA SER A 648 -3.85 13.51 20.76
C SER A 648 -2.81 14.61 20.67
N GLN A 649 -1.96 14.53 19.65
CA GLN A 649 -0.97 15.55 19.36
C GLN A 649 -0.97 15.83 17.86
N GLY A 650 -1.28 17.07 17.49
CA GLY A 650 -1.14 17.57 16.12
C GLY A 650 0.31 17.71 15.71
N SER A 651 0.57 17.49 14.43
CA SER A 651 1.84 17.76 13.76
C SER A 651 1.61 18.54 12.48
N SER A 652 2.64 19.20 11.99
CA SER A 652 2.59 19.97 10.74
C SER A 652 3.85 19.69 9.93
N THR A 653 3.69 19.29 8.67
CA THR A 653 4.78 19.20 7.70
C THR A 653 4.90 20.54 6.99
N ALA A 654 6.02 21.25 7.16
CA ALA A 654 6.26 22.55 6.54
C ALA A 654 6.36 22.45 5.01
N THR A 655 5.95 23.51 4.32
CA THR A 655 6.32 23.71 2.91
C THR A 655 7.72 24.29 2.85
N GLN A 656 8.60 23.68 2.05
CA GLN A 656 10.01 24.03 1.93
C GLN A 656 10.33 24.55 0.54
N LEU A 657 10.96 25.72 0.46
CA LEU A 657 11.48 26.31 -0.77
C LEU A 657 13.00 26.49 -0.63
N ASP A 658 13.77 25.92 -1.54
CA ASP A 658 15.24 26.00 -1.56
C ASP A 658 15.75 26.42 -2.94
N ALA A 659 16.23 27.66 -3.06
CA ALA A 659 16.75 28.22 -4.29
C ALA A 659 18.25 28.51 -4.17
N GLY A 660 19.04 28.04 -5.13
CA GLY A 660 20.47 28.36 -5.18
C GLY A 660 20.77 29.84 -5.36
N ARG A 661 19.81 30.63 -5.88
CA ARG A 661 19.94 32.07 -6.12
C ARG A 661 18.77 32.85 -5.53
N ASP A 662 17.62 32.95 -6.20
CA ASP A 662 16.52 33.81 -5.74
C ASP A 662 15.18 33.07 -5.56
N ILE A 663 14.38 33.50 -4.59
CA ILE A 663 12.96 33.13 -4.47
C ILE A 663 12.12 34.37 -4.76
N ASN A 664 11.25 34.30 -5.78
CA ASN A 664 10.35 35.37 -6.18
C ASN A 664 8.90 34.90 -6.06
N LEU A 665 8.16 35.43 -5.07
CA LEU A 665 6.74 35.12 -4.87
C LEU A 665 5.90 36.36 -5.19
N LYS A 666 5.05 36.29 -6.23
CA LYS A 666 4.23 37.41 -6.71
C LYS A 666 2.75 37.05 -6.68
N ALA A 667 1.99 37.70 -5.83
CA ALA A 667 0.54 37.62 -5.74
C ALA A 667 -0.08 38.96 -6.17
N SER A 668 -0.99 38.97 -7.13
CA SER A 668 -1.70 40.22 -7.49
C SER A 668 -2.74 40.64 -6.44
N ASN A 669 -3.10 39.75 -5.52
CA ASN A 669 -3.95 40.00 -4.37
C ASN A 669 -3.22 39.59 -3.08
N ASP A 670 -3.39 38.39 -2.54
CA ASP A 670 -2.83 38.04 -1.22
C ASP A 670 -1.69 37.00 -1.29
N LEU A 671 -0.64 37.23 -0.48
CA LEU A 671 0.48 36.28 -0.30
C LEU A 671 0.49 35.75 1.14
N ASN A 672 0.27 34.45 1.29
CA ASN A 672 0.15 33.77 2.59
C ASN A 672 1.25 32.72 2.76
N LEU A 673 2.09 32.88 3.78
CA LEU A 673 3.17 31.97 4.17
C LEU A 673 2.91 31.46 5.59
N ILE A 674 2.42 30.23 5.72
CA ILE A 674 1.98 29.64 6.99
C ILE A 674 2.90 28.46 7.32
N GLY A 675 3.74 28.62 8.35
CA GLY A 675 4.75 27.62 8.76
C GLY A 675 5.75 27.28 7.64
N THR A 676 5.90 28.15 6.64
CA THR A 676 6.76 27.95 5.47
C THR A 676 8.23 28.11 5.84
N GLN A 677 9.08 27.30 5.22
CA GLN A 677 10.54 27.39 5.31
C GLN A 677 11.08 27.74 3.92
N ALA A 678 11.62 28.94 3.74
CA ALA A 678 12.16 29.41 2.48
C ALA A 678 13.63 29.82 2.65
N GLN A 679 14.50 29.29 1.80
CA GLN A 679 15.92 29.54 1.79
C GLN A 679 16.38 29.91 0.37
N ALA A 680 17.02 31.07 0.23
CA ALA A 680 17.61 31.51 -1.02
C ALA A 680 19.10 31.83 -0.82
N GLY A 681 19.94 31.39 -1.76
CA GLY A 681 21.37 31.69 -1.75
C GLY A 681 21.70 33.18 -1.88
N ARG A 682 20.80 33.97 -2.46
CA ARG A 682 20.95 35.41 -2.66
C ARG A 682 19.73 36.18 -2.15
N ASN A 683 18.64 36.27 -2.90
CA ASN A 683 17.51 37.13 -2.52
C ASN A 683 16.19 36.37 -2.31
N ILE A 684 15.36 36.87 -1.40
CA ILE A 684 13.94 36.53 -1.34
C ILE A 684 13.15 37.81 -1.61
N ASP A 685 12.33 37.81 -2.66
CA ASP A 685 11.43 38.91 -3.01
C ASP A 685 9.96 38.46 -2.90
N LEU A 686 9.23 39.08 -1.98
CA LEU A 686 7.80 38.86 -1.74
C LEU A 686 7.01 40.08 -2.23
N ASP A 687 6.07 39.88 -3.15
CA ASP A 687 5.26 40.97 -3.72
C ASP A 687 3.77 40.61 -3.63
N ALA A 688 3.04 41.32 -2.78
CA ALA A 688 1.60 41.15 -2.59
C ALA A 688 0.86 42.43 -3.00
N GLY A 689 -0.08 42.31 -3.94
CA GLY A 689 -0.91 43.43 -4.38
C GLY A 689 -1.85 43.98 -3.29
N ASN A 690 -2.21 43.14 -2.32
CA ASN A 690 -3.06 43.48 -1.19
C ASN A 690 -2.36 43.12 0.13
N ASP A 691 -2.61 41.95 0.72
CA ASP A 691 -2.10 41.59 2.04
C ASP A 691 -0.95 40.58 1.97
N LEU A 692 0.10 40.80 2.77
CA LEU A 692 1.18 39.85 3.00
C LEU A 692 1.07 39.26 4.41
N ASN A 693 0.83 37.96 4.51
CA ASN A 693 0.72 37.25 5.78
C ASN A 693 1.83 36.21 5.94
N ILE A 694 2.67 36.34 6.96
CA ILE A 694 3.73 35.38 7.31
C ILE A 694 3.48 34.92 8.75
N ARG A 695 3.02 33.69 8.95
CA ARG A 695 2.53 33.22 10.26
C ARG A 695 3.06 31.83 10.63
N ALA A 696 3.20 31.56 11.92
CA ALA A 696 3.40 30.20 12.43
C ALA A 696 2.14 29.34 12.21
N ALA A 697 2.32 28.03 12.02
CA ALA A 697 1.20 27.08 12.02
C ALA A 697 0.99 26.50 13.43
N GLN A 698 -0.25 26.49 13.93
CA GLN A 698 -0.59 25.93 15.25
C GLN A 698 -0.85 24.42 15.19
N ASN A 699 -0.44 23.70 16.24
CA ASN A 699 -0.66 22.28 16.45
C ASN A 699 -1.25 22.05 17.85
N ASP A 700 -2.43 21.45 17.91
CA ASP A 700 -3.13 21.22 19.18
C ASP A 700 -2.60 19.98 19.89
N HIS A 701 -2.68 19.98 21.21
CA HIS A 701 -2.38 18.84 22.06
C HIS A 701 -3.43 18.71 23.15
N SER A 702 -4.00 17.51 23.30
CA SER A 702 -4.93 17.18 24.37
C SER A 702 -4.58 15.83 25.03
N SER A 703 -4.87 15.70 26.32
CA SER A 703 -4.78 14.44 27.04
C SER A 703 -5.84 14.35 28.12
N GLU A 704 -6.60 13.25 28.12
CA GLU A 704 -7.63 12.94 29.10
C GLU A 704 -7.30 11.61 29.81
N ASN A 705 -7.43 11.58 31.13
CA ASN A 705 -7.22 10.39 31.94
C ASN A 705 -8.43 10.13 32.83
N ASN A 706 -9.17 9.06 32.52
CA ASN A 706 -10.35 8.65 33.27
C ASN A 706 -10.07 7.35 34.03
N ARG A 707 -10.37 7.37 35.33
CA ARG A 707 -10.20 6.22 36.21
C ARG A 707 -11.45 6.00 37.03
N ASN A 708 -12.03 4.82 36.90
CA ASN A 708 -13.16 4.40 37.71
C ASN A 708 -12.81 3.07 38.38
N SER A 709 -12.93 3.01 39.69
CA SER A 709 -12.79 1.78 40.45
C SER A 709 -13.96 1.63 41.41
N GLY A 710 -14.38 0.39 41.61
CA GLY A 710 -15.40 0.02 42.56
C GLY A 710 -15.11 -1.37 43.09
N GLY A 711 -15.17 -1.53 44.40
CA GLY A 711 -14.96 -2.82 45.03
C GLY A 711 -15.66 -2.89 46.37
N GLY A 712 -16.17 -4.08 46.68
CA GLY A 712 -16.84 -4.37 47.94
C GLY A 712 -16.34 -5.69 48.49
N GLU A 713 -16.12 -5.73 49.80
CA GLU A 713 -15.68 -6.90 50.53
C GLU A 713 -16.39 -6.95 51.88
N VAL A 714 -16.76 -8.15 52.30
CA VAL A 714 -17.25 -8.44 53.64
C VAL A 714 -16.45 -9.59 54.23
N GLY A 715 -16.04 -9.48 55.48
CA GLY A 715 -15.13 -10.46 56.08
C GLY A 715 -15.02 -10.40 57.59
N PHE A 716 -14.17 -11.28 58.11
CA PHE A 716 -13.80 -11.37 59.51
C PHE A 716 -12.34 -10.96 59.68
N THR A 717 -12.07 -10.13 60.69
CA THR A 717 -10.72 -9.74 61.10
C THR A 717 -10.42 -10.31 62.48
N PHE A 718 -9.18 -10.76 62.67
CA PHE A 718 -8.70 -11.41 63.88
C PHE A 718 -7.42 -10.69 64.31
N GLY A 719 -7.49 -9.97 65.43
CA GLY A 719 -6.39 -9.17 65.98
C GLY A 719 -6.15 -9.45 67.47
N SER A 720 -5.15 -8.79 68.04
CA SER A 720 -4.82 -8.89 69.49
C SER A 720 -5.94 -8.44 70.42
N GLU A 721 -6.94 -7.72 69.89
CA GLU A 721 -8.11 -7.20 70.60
C GLU A 721 -9.39 -8.05 70.39
N GLY A 722 -9.33 -9.14 69.60
CA GLY A 722 -10.44 -10.09 69.42
C GLY A 722 -10.85 -10.37 67.96
N VAL A 723 -12.05 -10.96 67.80
CA VAL A 723 -12.69 -11.26 66.51
C VAL A 723 -13.67 -10.15 66.15
N GLY A 724 -13.54 -9.57 64.96
CA GLY A 724 -14.43 -8.54 64.43
C GLY A 724 -14.99 -8.89 63.05
N VAL A 725 -16.15 -8.32 62.71
CA VAL A 725 -16.70 -8.32 61.34
C VAL A 725 -16.34 -6.98 60.71
N TYR A 726 -15.92 -6.99 59.46
CA TYR A 726 -15.75 -5.77 58.68
C TYR A 726 -16.49 -5.85 57.36
N ALA A 727 -16.96 -4.70 56.91
CA ALA A 727 -17.44 -4.47 55.56
C ALA A 727 -16.65 -3.29 55.01
N SER A 728 -16.03 -3.44 53.85
CA SER A 728 -15.33 -2.38 53.16
C SER A 728 -15.97 -2.16 51.80
N VAL A 729 -16.26 -0.91 51.50
CA VAL A 729 -16.67 -0.48 50.16
C VAL A 729 -15.69 0.59 49.74
N SER A 730 -15.11 0.40 48.57
CA SER A 730 -14.18 1.35 47.95
C SER A 730 -14.76 1.78 46.62
N MET A 731 -14.83 3.09 46.41
CA MET A 731 -15.20 3.69 45.13
C MET A 731 -14.21 4.81 44.85
N GLY A 732 -13.59 4.75 43.68
CA GLY A 732 -12.66 5.77 43.20
C GLY A 732 -13.12 6.28 41.84
N LYS A 733 -13.20 7.60 41.70
CA LYS A 733 -13.38 8.26 40.41
C LYS A 733 -12.32 9.35 40.27
N GLY A 734 -11.64 9.38 39.13
CA GLY A 734 -10.69 10.42 38.78
C GLY A 734 -10.85 10.79 37.31
N ASN A 735 -10.89 12.09 37.03
CA ASN A 735 -10.73 12.66 35.70
C ASN A 735 -9.59 13.68 35.76
N LEU A 736 -8.75 13.70 34.73
CA LEU A 736 -7.72 14.71 34.53
C LEU A 736 -7.64 15.03 33.04
N GLU A 737 -7.93 16.27 32.69
CA GLU A 737 -7.84 16.81 31.34
C GLU A 737 -6.68 17.81 31.26
N ARG A 738 -5.98 17.82 30.12
CA ARG A 738 -4.91 18.78 29.79
C ARG A 738 -5.02 19.16 28.33
N GLU A 739 -4.88 20.45 28.05
CA GLU A 739 -4.84 21.02 26.71
C GLU A 739 -3.61 21.94 26.57
N GLY A 740 -3.07 22.05 25.36
CA GLY A 740 -2.00 22.98 25.04
C GLY A 740 -1.81 23.14 23.52
N GLU A 741 -1.20 24.24 23.11
CA GLU A 741 -0.88 24.50 21.70
C GLU A 741 0.64 24.55 21.50
N ARG A 742 1.12 24.03 20.36
CA ARG A 742 2.49 24.21 19.88
C ARG A 742 2.46 24.96 18.57
N GLN A 743 3.53 25.69 18.26
CA GLN A 743 3.65 26.44 17.02
C GLN A 743 4.79 25.92 16.16
N GLN A 744 4.56 25.85 14.85
CA GLN A 744 5.56 25.62 13.82
C GLN A 744 5.88 26.99 13.19
N GLU A 745 7.00 27.58 13.59
CA GLU A 745 7.43 28.90 13.09
C GLU A 745 7.69 28.88 11.57
N ALA A 746 7.47 30.02 10.92
CA ALA A 746 7.89 30.25 9.55
C ALA A 746 9.32 30.82 9.51
N TYR A 747 10.16 30.34 8.60
CA TYR A 747 11.55 30.76 8.46
C TYR A 747 11.82 31.21 7.02
N LEU A 748 12.26 32.46 6.85
CA LEU A 748 12.67 33.00 5.55
C LEU A 748 14.12 33.48 5.66
N TYR A 749 15.03 32.84 4.92
CA TYR A 749 16.46 33.14 4.93
C TYR A 749 16.95 33.50 3.53
N ALA A 750 17.37 34.75 3.36
CA ALA A 750 18.09 35.22 2.18
C ALA A 750 19.59 35.35 2.51
N GLY A 751 20.46 34.96 1.58
CA GLY A 751 21.91 35.15 1.73
C GLY A 751 22.34 36.62 1.69
N ASP A 752 21.61 37.47 0.97
CA ASP A 752 21.89 38.90 0.78
C ASP A 752 20.66 39.74 1.18
N ARG A 753 19.66 39.90 0.29
CA ARG A 753 18.49 40.75 0.56
C ARG A 753 17.20 39.96 0.69
N LEU A 754 16.45 40.23 1.77
CA LEU A 754 15.04 39.85 1.91
C LEU A 754 14.17 41.10 1.70
N GLY A 755 13.54 41.18 0.52
CA GLY A 755 12.59 42.23 0.16
C GLY A 755 11.14 41.78 0.30
N PHE A 756 10.28 42.62 0.87
CA PHE A 756 8.83 42.40 0.83
C PHE A 756 8.06 43.69 0.53
N THR A 757 7.02 43.56 -0.30
CA THR A 757 6.08 44.64 -0.66
C THR A 757 4.65 44.18 -0.43
N SER A 758 3.82 45.04 0.18
CA SER A 758 2.38 44.85 0.32
C SER A 758 1.60 46.11 -0.07
N GLY A 759 0.49 45.94 -0.77
CA GLY A 759 -0.39 47.05 -1.13
C GLY A 759 -1.15 47.62 0.07
N LYS A 760 -1.57 46.75 1.00
CA LYS A 760 -2.26 47.12 2.25
C LYS A 760 -1.47 46.67 3.47
N ASP A 761 -1.85 45.55 4.08
CA ASP A 761 -1.32 45.14 5.38
C ASP A 761 -0.19 44.11 5.24
N THR A 762 0.77 44.15 6.18
CA THR A 762 1.76 43.10 6.36
C THR A 762 1.70 42.55 7.77
N ASN A 763 1.32 41.29 7.89
CA ASN A 763 1.15 40.59 9.16
C ASN A 763 2.24 39.54 9.33
N ILE A 764 3.16 39.76 10.27
CA ILE A 764 4.23 38.82 10.61
C ILE A 764 4.03 38.34 12.06
N SER A 765 3.71 37.06 12.26
CA SER A 765 3.42 36.51 13.59
C SER A 765 3.98 35.10 13.78
N GLY A 766 4.96 34.92 14.69
CA GLY A 766 5.61 33.62 14.88
C GLY A 766 6.50 33.23 13.67
N ALA A 767 7.22 34.19 13.11
CA ALA A 767 8.08 34.01 11.96
C ALA A 767 9.44 34.68 12.17
N ASN A 768 10.47 34.12 11.53
CA ASN A 768 11.83 34.65 11.54
C ASN A 768 12.26 34.97 10.10
N LEU A 769 12.56 36.25 9.85
CA LEU A 769 12.99 36.78 8.56
C LEU A 769 14.45 37.23 8.71
N ARG A 770 15.35 36.69 7.90
CA ARG A 770 16.78 36.97 7.98
C ARG A 770 17.39 37.18 6.58
N GLY A 771 18.20 38.22 6.47
CA GLY A 771 19.10 38.54 5.36
C GLY A 771 20.17 39.51 5.85
N ASP A 772 21.19 39.77 5.05
CA ASP A 772 22.14 40.85 5.30
C ASP A 772 21.42 42.21 5.25
N GLU A 773 20.45 42.34 4.34
CA GLU A 773 19.51 43.45 4.29
C GLU A 773 18.05 42.94 4.29
N VAL A 774 17.20 43.53 5.14
CA VAL A 774 15.75 43.26 5.16
C VAL A 774 15.00 44.55 4.87
N ILE A 775 14.33 44.62 3.72
CA ILE A 775 13.64 45.83 3.24
C ILE A 775 12.15 45.56 3.06
N GLY A 776 11.32 46.29 3.80
CA GLY A 776 9.86 46.25 3.69
C GLY A 776 9.28 47.52 3.08
N ARG A 777 8.35 47.38 2.14
CA ARG A 777 7.46 48.45 1.67
C ARG A 777 6.03 48.06 1.97
N VAL A 778 5.42 48.72 2.95
CA VAL A 778 4.06 48.43 3.41
C VAL A 778 3.19 49.65 3.15
N GLY A 779 2.08 49.44 2.46
CA GLY A 779 1.18 50.51 2.04
C GLY A 779 1.69 51.22 0.78
N GLY A 780 0.89 51.17 -0.28
CA GLY A 780 1.08 51.90 -1.53
C GLY A 780 -0.24 52.48 -2.03
N THR A 781 -0.18 53.72 -2.51
CA THR A 781 -1.28 54.61 -2.96
C THR A 781 -2.36 54.00 -3.84
#